data_AF-A0A8T4P5J2-F1
#
_entry.id   AF-A0A8T4P5J2-F1
#
_cell.length_a   1.000
_cell.length_b   1.000
_cell.length_c   1.000
_cell.angle_alpha   90.00
_cell.angle_beta   90.00
_cell.angle_gamma   90.00
#
_symmetry.space_group_name_H-M   'P 1'
#
loop_
_entity.id
_entity.type
_entity.pdbx_description
1 polymer ?
#
loop_
_entity_poly.entity_id
_entity_poly.type
_entity_poly.pdbx_seq_one_letter_code
_entity_poly.pdbx_strand_id
1 'polypeptide(L)'
;MKRKGQVTVFIILGLIILIGIGASIYYFSAKTLKKEDVVRAEDVPNWAVPVTSFIDGCMDELGTKALIKIGEHGGYIDMNDDYLSGREFIIKAEPTESDGVSLSMENDNPVAYWWYLKSDNECINCTVSSAAPTIAEIEGQVNRYINREMGSCLRDFEDFRKQGFDFEKGNLNITTRVFQSNVVITLDYPVKIKKDNSDVDLRLFRTEIGLNLINYLAIASSIAVDEADNQSLEKITQNLISWYGGIDYNKLPPIADVEDNYYVVRWAKTAVEENIKELLMRYINVVQIKGTKDAEPISATGASDAEEAFYGSLFFDVLPIDFNQLDISYNYLGWPIYFDITPRGGEIIEPAIRKREVPTGAMDPIQTNTYQFFYDISYPVIVEIRDDSALNNRGYSFMFALEGNMRDNIDLLEWHLGGGTIPWDYSWVEFDLRETDYTTYDFSTDPPTETTHTIRTEGGGVTATSLMCNQNQLIGGNISITVLDGSTGGLVEGVYVNFGCGDYASCGIDFTDGNGTYKGALPICAGSGYIKLEKEGYMSKAIPLTTNFNSLSIPGYPAGSDSIGVILEPYRELNANLFAYKMTQPDSCCSGSGAINSNERALITINRVKADVYEEELNQFLMFDGSDSSYDRTHTLKLVPGEYEINAILFDDAGFTIPANCKHICEEGLNPFSDCDAADEWIPPQKIEMIPSMAGGVNFNLNTSYWFASSSAIDSGENIDLYVVKVPTPTCIDYDCELPVCIGMEEIAKVEEYSEKFEPQLTPRIY
;
A
#
# COMPACT_ATOMS: atom_id res chain seq x y z
N MET A 1 -11.82 -67.84 58.81
CA MET A 1 -11.02 -68.17 57.61
C MET A 1 -10.25 -66.94 57.11
N LYS A 2 -9.08 -67.16 56.50
CA LYS A 2 -8.08 -66.18 56.03
C LYS A 2 -8.65 -65.09 55.08
N ARG A 3 -8.79 -63.82 55.53
CA ARG A 3 -8.89 -62.64 54.62
C ARG A 3 -8.20 -61.35 55.09
N LYS A 4 -7.88 -61.18 56.39
CA LYS A 4 -7.17 -59.96 56.86
C LYS A 4 -5.64 -59.96 56.62
N GLY A 5 -5.01 -61.13 56.44
CA GLY A 5 -3.56 -61.23 56.23
C GLY A 5 -3.07 -60.99 54.80
N GLN A 6 -3.95 -61.00 53.79
CA GLN A 6 -3.55 -60.73 52.40
C GLN A 6 -3.39 -59.24 52.12
N VAL A 7 -4.25 -58.38 52.71
CA VAL A 7 -4.20 -56.92 52.49
C VAL A 7 -2.88 -56.33 52.98
N THR A 8 -2.37 -56.77 54.13
CA THR A 8 -1.08 -56.32 54.66
C THR A 8 0.09 -56.68 53.75
N VAL A 9 0.05 -57.84 53.08
CA VAL A 9 1.08 -58.27 52.13
C VAL A 9 1.10 -57.34 50.91
N PHE A 10 -0.06 -56.99 50.34
CA PHE A 10 -0.12 -56.06 49.21
C PHE A 10 0.34 -54.64 49.57
N ILE A 11 0.05 -54.15 50.78
CA ILE A 11 0.54 -52.85 51.25
C ILE A 11 2.07 -52.85 51.38
N ILE A 12 2.66 -53.91 51.96
CA ILE A 12 4.12 -54.04 52.07
C ILE A 12 4.77 -54.18 50.69
N LEU A 13 4.18 -54.96 49.78
CA LEU A 13 4.70 -55.11 48.42
C LEU A 13 4.66 -53.79 47.64
N GLY A 14 3.56 -53.04 47.76
CA GLY A 14 3.41 -51.71 47.16
C GLY A 14 4.44 -50.71 47.70
N LEU A 15 4.70 -50.72 49.01
CA LEU A 15 5.73 -49.87 49.63
C LEU A 15 7.14 -50.23 49.13
N ILE A 16 7.47 -51.52 49.01
CA ILE A 16 8.76 -51.99 48.48
C ILE A 16 8.94 -51.57 47.02
N ILE A 17 7.90 -51.70 46.18
CA ILE A 17 7.93 -51.25 44.78
C ILE A 17 8.10 -49.73 44.70
N LEU A 18 7.40 -48.96 45.53
CA LEU A 18 7.46 -47.50 45.54
C LEU A 18 8.84 -46.98 45.99
N ILE A 19 9.44 -47.60 47.03
CA ILE A 19 10.82 -47.33 47.45
C ILE A 19 11.82 -47.75 46.36
N GLY A 20 11.61 -48.89 45.70
CA GLY A 20 12.46 -49.37 44.60
C GLY A 20 12.44 -48.45 43.39
N ILE A 21 11.26 -47.96 42.99
CA ILE A 21 11.10 -46.97 41.93
C ILE A 21 11.73 -45.63 42.34
N GLY A 22 11.50 -45.15 43.56
CA GLY A 22 12.11 -43.91 44.06
C GLY A 22 13.65 -43.97 44.11
N ALA A 23 14.21 -45.08 44.59
CA ALA A 23 15.66 -45.31 44.60
C ALA A 23 16.24 -45.46 43.19
N SER A 24 15.50 -46.10 42.27
CA SER A 24 15.88 -46.21 40.86
C SER A 24 15.90 -44.83 40.19
N ILE A 25 14.82 -44.04 40.30
CA ILE A 25 14.73 -42.68 39.77
C ILE A 25 15.85 -41.81 40.35
N TYR A 26 16.13 -41.89 41.66
CA TYR A 26 17.24 -41.18 42.30
C TYR A 26 18.62 -41.61 41.76
N TYR A 27 18.84 -42.91 41.57
CA TYR A 27 20.11 -43.43 41.05
C TYR A 27 20.33 -43.10 39.57
N PHE A 28 19.27 -43.10 38.76
CA PHE A 28 19.33 -42.69 37.36
C PHE A 28 19.47 -41.16 37.21
N SER A 29 18.72 -40.36 37.98
CA SER A 29 18.83 -38.90 37.95
C SER A 29 20.18 -38.39 38.46
N ALA A 30 20.73 -39.02 39.50
CA ALA A 30 22.09 -38.76 39.99
C ALA A 30 23.20 -39.19 39.01
N LYS A 31 22.88 -39.99 37.97
CA LYS A 31 23.81 -40.37 36.90
C LYS A 31 23.66 -39.55 35.61
N THR A 32 22.48 -38.99 35.33
CA THR A 32 22.30 -38.04 34.22
C THR A 32 22.78 -36.63 34.55
N LEU A 33 22.86 -36.25 35.83
CA LEU A 33 23.58 -35.04 36.26
C LEU A 33 25.10 -35.27 36.29
N LYS A 34 25.68 -35.56 35.12
CA LYS A 34 27.10 -35.23 34.88
C LYS A 34 27.20 -33.71 34.96
N LYS A 35 27.74 -33.22 36.07
CA LYS A 35 28.14 -31.83 36.25
C LYS A 35 29.20 -31.53 35.18
N GLU A 36 28.82 -30.79 34.14
CA GLU A 36 29.70 -30.54 32.98
C GLU A 36 31.00 -29.84 33.38
N ASP A 37 32.03 -30.04 32.55
CA ASP A 37 33.43 -29.65 32.77
C ASP A 37 33.67 -28.14 32.64
N VAL A 38 32.81 -27.31 33.26
CA VAL A 38 33.07 -25.88 33.41
C VAL A 38 34.37 -25.71 34.18
N VAL A 39 35.38 -25.10 33.54
CA VAL A 39 36.69 -24.84 34.13
C VAL A 39 36.48 -24.01 35.39
N ARG A 40 36.81 -24.57 36.57
CA ARG A 40 36.76 -23.78 37.79
C ARG A 40 37.98 -22.88 37.85
N ALA A 41 37.79 -21.65 38.31
CA ALA A 41 38.89 -20.72 38.58
C ALA A 41 39.95 -21.28 39.56
N GLU A 42 39.59 -22.33 40.31
CA GLU A 42 40.43 -23.08 41.24
C GLU A 42 41.48 -23.98 40.53
N ASP A 43 41.25 -24.36 39.27
CA ASP A 43 42.08 -25.30 38.51
C ASP A 43 43.02 -24.59 37.50
N VAL A 44 42.92 -23.27 37.34
CA VAL A 44 43.72 -22.47 36.39
C VAL A 44 45.02 -21.97 37.05
N PRO A 45 46.22 -22.25 36.50
CA PRO A 45 47.46 -21.69 37.03
C PRO A 45 47.49 -20.16 36.99
N ASN A 46 47.98 -19.51 38.04
CA ASN A 46 48.09 -18.04 38.14
C ASN A 46 48.72 -17.34 36.92
N TRP A 47 49.61 -18.03 36.20
CA TRP A 47 50.27 -17.48 35.00
C TRP A 47 49.38 -17.49 33.74
N ALA A 48 48.32 -18.30 33.72
CA ALA A 48 47.35 -18.45 32.63
C ALA A 48 46.07 -17.61 32.85
N VAL A 49 45.80 -17.15 34.09
CA VAL A 49 44.66 -16.26 34.43
C VAL A 49 44.56 -15.02 33.51
N PRO A 50 45.65 -14.33 33.10
CA PRO A 50 45.54 -13.22 32.15
C PRO A 50 44.99 -13.62 30.77
N VAL A 51 45.16 -14.88 30.35
CA VAL A 51 44.62 -15.40 29.09
C VAL A 51 43.13 -15.74 29.24
N THR A 52 42.72 -16.37 30.35
CA THR A 52 41.28 -16.61 30.60
C THR A 52 40.53 -15.29 30.64
N SER A 53 41.00 -14.31 31.40
CA SER A 53 40.35 -12.99 31.48
C SER A 53 40.33 -12.22 30.15
N PHE A 54 41.26 -12.49 29.24
CA PHE A 54 41.23 -11.92 27.88
C PHE A 54 40.16 -12.59 27.00
N ILE A 55 40.04 -13.93 27.07
CA ILE A 55 38.97 -14.67 26.37
C ILE A 55 37.60 -14.27 26.94
N ASP A 56 37.47 -14.21 28.26
CA ASP A 56 36.24 -13.78 28.95
C ASP A 56 35.86 -12.34 28.55
N GLY A 57 36.84 -11.43 28.47
CA GLY A 57 36.65 -10.06 28.00
C GLY A 57 36.18 -9.99 26.54
N CYS A 58 36.75 -10.80 25.65
CA CYS A 58 36.26 -10.90 24.26
C CYS A 58 34.84 -11.46 24.18
N MET A 59 34.46 -12.43 25.01
CA MET A 59 33.08 -12.94 25.05
C MET A 59 32.10 -11.88 25.58
N ASP A 60 32.47 -11.14 26.62
CA ASP A 60 31.64 -10.08 27.20
C ASP A 60 31.45 -8.91 26.21
N GLU A 61 32.52 -8.49 25.53
CA GLU A 61 32.47 -7.42 24.54
C GLU A 61 31.64 -7.82 23.31
N LEU A 62 31.93 -8.98 22.70
CA LEU A 62 31.21 -9.44 21.51
C LEU A 62 29.75 -9.81 21.83
N GLY A 63 29.50 -10.45 22.97
CA GLY A 63 28.15 -10.75 23.44
C GLY A 63 27.33 -9.49 23.72
N THR A 64 27.92 -8.49 24.39
CA THR A 64 27.25 -7.20 24.62
C THR A 64 26.93 -6.51 23.29
N LYS A 65 27.88 -6.46 22.35
CA LYS A 65 27.67 -5.87 21.01
C LYS A 65 26.58 -6.59 20.22
N ALA A 66 26.56 -7.93 20.26
CA ALA A 66 25.52 -8.72 19.60
C ALA A 66 24.13 -8.40 20.15
N LEU A 67 24.00 -8.31 21.47
CA LEU A 67 22.73 -8.01 22.13
C LEU A 67 22.26 -6.56 21.91
N ILE A 68 23.20 -5.60 21.86
CA ILE A 68 22.91 -4.21 21.48
C ILE A 68 22.37 -4.16 20.04
N LYS A 69 23.04 -4.81 19.07
CA LYS A 69 22.55 -4.87 17.69
C LYS A 69 21.17 -5.51 17.56
N ILE A 70 20.91 -6.60 18.30
CA ILE A 70 19.58 -7.23 18.41
C ILE A 70 18.53 -6.27 18.95
N GLY A 71 18.91 -5.37 19.86
CA GLY A 71 18.05 -4.28 20.29
C GLY A 71 17.84 -3.22 19.21
N GLU A 72 18.90 -2.82 18.51
CA GLU A 72 18.86 -1.75 17.50
C GLU A 72 18.08 -2.12 16.22
N HIS A 73 18.00 -3.41 15.82
CA HIS A 73 17.41 -3.83 14.54
C HIS A 73 16.22 -4.81 14.65
N GLY A 74 15.25 -4.61 15.55
CA GLY A 74 14.03 -5.43 15.56
C GLY A 74 14.25 -6.90 15.95
N GLY A 75 15.29 -7.19 16.75
CA GLY A 75 15.65 -8.55 17.14
C GLY A 75 16.73 -9.21 16.28
N TYR A 76 17.32 -8.50 15.31
CA TYR A 76 18.36 -9.04 14.41
C TYR A 76 19.73 -8.37 14.62
N ILE A 77 20.82 -9.08 14.35
CA ILE A 77 22.17 -8.47 14.47
C ILE A 77 22.48 -7.57 13.27
N ASP A 78 22.07 -8.01 12.09
CA ASP A 78 22.21 -7.31 10.82
C ASP A 78 21.21 -7.94 9.84
N MET A 79 20.34 -7.13 9.23
CA MET A 79 19.34 -7.62 8.26
C MET A 79 19.91 -7.71 6.84
N ASN A 80 21.05 -7.05 6.57
CA ASN A 80 21.72 -7.06 5.26
C ASN A 80 22.75 -8.21 5.14
N ASP A 81 22.74 -9.14 6.09
CA ASP A 81 23.70 -10.25 6.21
C ASP A 81 22.95 -11.53 6.57
N ASP A 82 22.49 -12.27 5.54
CA ASP A 82 21.70 -13.50 5.65
C ASP A 82 22.34 -14.55 6.57
N TYR A 83 23.67 -14.56 6.65
CA TYR A 83 24.39 -15.44 7.56
C TYR A 83 24.22 -15.01 9.02
N LEU A 84 24.21 -13.72 9.33
CA LEU A 84 23.93 -13.24 10.68
C LEU A 84 22.46 -13.40 11.04
N SER A 85 21.53 -12.84 10.26
CA SER A 85 20.09 -12.91 10.51
C SER A 85 19.59 -14.36 10.56
N GLY A 86 20.07 -15.19 9.64
CA GLY A 86 19.57 -16.54 9.39
C GLY A 86 18.37 -16.61 8.44
N ARG A 87 18.00 -15.48 7.82
CA ARG A 87 16.96 -15.34 6.79
C ARG A 87 17.29 -14.18 5.85
N GLU A 88 16.80 -14.24 4.62
CA GLU A 88 16.85 -13.11 3.69
C GLU A 88 15.82 -12.04 4.10
N PHE A 89 16.14 -10.77 3.83
CA PHE A 89 15.28 -9.60 4.06
C PHE A 89 15.24 -8.70 2.83
N ILE A 90 14.05 -8.27 2.43
CA ILE A 90 13.85 -7.36 1.31
C ILE A 90 13.81 -5.92 1.83
N ILE A 91 14.96 -5.24 1.83
CA ILE A 91 15.06 -3.83 2.25
C ILE A 91 14.94 -2.91 1.02
N LYS A 92 13.79 -2.22 0.87
CA LYS A 92 13.52 -1.28 -0.23
C LYS A 92 13.65 0.18 0.20
N ALA A 93 13.71 1.09 -0.78
CA ALA A 93 13.73 2.55 -0.54
C ALA A 93 12.37 3.07 -0.03
N GLU A 94 11.27 2.49 -0.53
CA GLU A 94 9.92 2.75 -0.02
C GLU A 94 9.67 1.86 1.21
N PRO A 95 9.47 2.42 2.43
CA PRO A 95 9.40 1.62 3.64
C PRO A 95 8.16 0.73 3.74
N THR A 96 7.06 1.10 3.09
CA THR A 96 5.79 0.34 3.06
C THR A 96 5.82 -0.83 2.08
N GLU A 97 6.96 -1.05 1.43
CA GLU A 97 7.22 -2.09 0.44
C GLU A 97 8.39 -2.97 0.88
N SER A 98 8.78 -2.92 2.16
CA SER A 98 10.05 -3.38 2.70
C SER A 98 9.83 -4.27 3.93
N ASP A 99 10.77 -5.16 4.24
CA ASP A 99 10.70 -6.02 5.44
C ASP A 99 11.22 -5.31 6.72
N GLY A 100 11.66 -4.05 6.57
CA GLY A 100 12.05 -3.17 7.65
C GLY A 100 12.26 -1.72 7.18
N VAL A 101 12.39 -0.81 8.14
CA VAL A 101 12.57 0.64 7.93
C VAL A 101 13.82 1.14 8.66
N SER A 102 14.61 2.01 8.03
CA SER A 102 15.79 2.63 8.66
C SER A 102 15.44 3.96 9.32
N LEU A 103 16.13 4.27 10.43
CA LEU A 103 16.17 5.61 11.03
C LEU A 103 16.84 6.67 10.13
N SER A 104 17.48 6.25 9.04
CA SER A 104 18.17 7.10 8.07
C SER A 104 17.60 6.92 6.66
N MET A 105 17.61 7.99 5.86
CA MET A 105 17.19 7.94 4.45
C MET A 105 18.21 7.24 3.52
N GLU A 106 19.35 6.76 4.06
CA GLU A 106 20.35 5.99 3.33
C GLU A 106 20.11 4.47 3.43
N ASN A 107 19.04 4.04 4.11
CA ASN A 107 18.70 2.63 4.40
C ASN A 107 19.74 1.83 5.21
N ASP A 108 20.74 2.50 5.76
CA ASP A 108 21.71 1.90 6.68
C ASP A 108 21.04 1.50 8.01
N ASN A 109 21.35 0.31 8.53
CA ASN A 109 20.83 -0.22 9.80
C ASN A 109 19.27 -0.20 9.88
N PRO A 110 18.58 -1.00 9.04
CA PRO A 110 17.13 -1.13 9.10
C PRO A 110 16.66 -1.81 10.39
N VAL A 111 15.43 -1.51 10.79
CA VAL A 111 14.71 -2.09 11.93
C VAL A 111 13.61 -3.00 11.37
N ALA A 112 13.59 -4.27 11.78
CA ALA A 112 12.63 -5.25 11.26
C ALA A 112 11.18 -4.93 11.67
N TYR A 113 10.23 -5.12 10.74
CA TYR A 113 8.80 -5.01 11.05
C TYR A 113 8.28 -6.23 11.80
N TRP A 114 7.61 -5.99 12.92
CA TRP A 114 6.91 -7.01 13.70
C TRP A 114 5.42 -7.10 13.34
N TRP A 115 4.91 -6.12 12.61
CA TRP A 115 3.61 -6.11 11.94
C TRP A 115 3.74 -5.23 10.69
N TYR A 116 3.47 -5.78 9.51
CA TYR A 116 3.54 -5.07 8.24
C TYR A 116 2.74 -5.73 7.13
N LEU A 117 2.46 -4.98 6.07
CA LEU A 117 1.91 -5.46 4.82
C LEU A 117 3.03 -6.09 3.98
N LYS A 118 2.86 -7.38 3.66
CA LYS A 118 3.83 -8.16 2.87
C LYS A 118 3.51 -8.18 1.38
N SER A 119 2.25 -7.96 1.01
CA SER A 119 1.81 -7.72 -0.36
C SER A 119 2.10 -6.28 -0.80
N ASP A 120 2.12 -6.03 -2.11
CA ASP A 120 2.22 -4.67 -2.65
C ASP A 120 1.09 -3.77 -2.11
N ASN A 121 1.32 -2.46 -2.01
CA ASN A 121 0.39 -1.52 -1.37
C ASN A 121 -0.99 -1.40 -2.06
N GLU A 122 -1.05 -1.57 -3.38
CA GLU A 122 -2.28 -1.59 -4.19
C GLU A 122 -3.03 -2.94 -4.10
N CYS A 123 -2.83 -3.69 -3.01
CA CYS A 123 -3.38 -5.03 -2.82
C CYS A 123 -4.91 -5.07 -2.83
N ILE A 124 -5.48 -5.90 -3.71
CA ILE A 124 -6.89 -6.33 -3.66
C ILE A 124 -7.06 -7.49 -2.64
N ASN A 125 -6.01 -8.28 -2.43
CA ASN A 125 -5.91 -9.30 -1.39
C ASN A 125 -4.67 -9.03 -0.54
N CYS A 126 -4.81 -8.12 0.41
CA CYS A 126 -3.73 -7.69 1.30
C CYS A 126 -3.29 -8.84 2.24
N THR A 127 -1.98 -9.10 2.26
CA THR A 127 -1.35 -10.13 3.10
C THR A 127 -0.43 -9.46 4.09
N VAL A 128 -0.63 -9.71 5.39
CA VAL A 128 0.19 -9.18 6.49
C VAL A 128 1.22 -10.22 6.96
N SER A 129 2.31 -9.77 7.56
CA SER A 129 3.36 -10.64 8.10
C SER A 129 4.01 -10.05 9.35
N SER A 130 4.89 -10.84 9.97
CA SER A 130 5.68 -10.46 11.14
C SER A 130 7.09 -11.05 11.03
N ALA A 131 8.11 -10.21 11.11
CA ALA A 131 9.50 -10.65 11.21
C ALA A 131 9.96 -10.80 12.68
N ALA A 132 9.05 -10.83 13.67
CA ALA A 132 9.42 -10.95 15.08
C ALA A 132 10.19 -12.27 15.37
N PRO A 133 11.47 -12.24 15.77
CA PRO A 133 12.28 -13.44 15.92
C PRO A 133 12.00 -14.18 17.24
N THR A 134 12.11 -15.50 17.20
CA THR A 134 12.09 -16.33 18.39
C THR A 134 13.40 -16.21 19.19
N ILE A 135 13.34 -16.55 20.48
CA ILE A 135 14.52 -16.67 21.35
C ILE A 135 15.56 -17.64 20.76
N ALA A 136 15.14 -18.70 20.08
CA ALA A 136 16.05 -19.69 19.49
C ALA A 136 16.81 -19.12 18.28
N GLU A 137 16.17 -18.27 17.48
CA GLU A 137 16.82 -17.55 16.39
C GLU A 137 17.82 -16.53 16.95
N ILE A 138 17.41 -15.71 17.92
CA ILE A 138 18.29 -14.78 18.66
C ILE A 138 19.54 -15.48 19.21
N GLU A 139 19.37 -16.63 19.90
CA GLU A 139 20.50 -17.45 20.38
C GLU A 139 21.41 -17.90 19.22
N GLY A 140 20.82 -18.30 18.09
CA GLY A 140 21.53 -18.67 16.87
C GLY A 140 22.31 -17.51 16.24
N GLN A 141 21.71 -16.32 16.13
CA GLN A 141 22.34 -15.11 15.61
C GLN A 141 23.57 -14.74 16.45
N VAL A 142 23.42 -14.69 17.79
CA VAL A 142 24.53 -14.39 18.71
C VAL A 142 25.66 -15.41 18.57
N ASN A 143 25.35 -16.71 18.41
CA ASN A 143 26.36 -17.73 18.14
C ASN A 143 27.13 -17.45 16.84
N ARG A 144 26.43 -17.13 15.74
CA ARG A 144 27.04 -16.86 14.43
C ARG A 144 27.90 -15.60 14.43
N TYR A 145 27.41 -14.51 15.03
CA TYR A 145 28.16 -13.26 15.19
C TYR A 145 29.43 -13.44 16.01
N ILE A 146 29.32 -14.01 17.22
CA ILE A 146 30.50 -14.22 18.07
C ILE A 146 31.47 -15.18 17.36
N ASN A 147 31.01 -16.22 16.68
CA ASN A 147 31.88 -17.14 15.94
C ASN A 147 32.69 -16.43 14.84
N ARG A 148 32.06 -15.48 14.13
CA ARG A 148 32.72 -14.67 13.10
C ARG A 148 33.73 -13.69 13.68
N GLU A 149 33.33 -12.92 14.70
CA GLU A 149 34.14 -11.82 15.23
C GLU A 149 35.21 -12.27 16.24
N MET A 150 35.09 -13.45 16.85
CA MET A 150 36.03 -13.95 17.87
C MET A 150 37.48 -14.02 17.38
N GLY A 151 37.70 -14.40 16.12
CA GLY A 151 39.05 -14.43 15.53
C GLY A 151 39.70 -13.04 15.50
N SER A 152 38.91 -12.02 15.17
CA SER A 152 39.32 -10.61 15.19
C SER A 152 39.60 -10.12 16.61
N CYS A 153 38.70 -10.40 17.56
CA CYS A 153 38.86 -9.98 18.96
C CYS A 153 40.10 -10.60 19.63
N LEU A 154 40.30 -11.91 19.48
CA LEU A 154 41.43 -12.60 20.09
C LEU A 154 42.79 -12.22 19.48
N ARG A 155 42.82 -11.61 18.28
CA ARG A 155 44.04 -11.21 17.54
C ARG A 155 45.12 -12.30 17.55
N ASP A 156 44.72 -13.56 17.38
CA ASP A 156 45.59 -14.76 17.44
C ASP A 156 46.52 -14.87 18.69
N PHE A 157 46.12 -14.21 19.78
CA PHE A 157 46.89 -14.03 21.02
C PHE A 157 48.27 -13.37 20.81
N GLU A 158 48.40 -12.52 19.78
CA GLU A 158 49.65 -11.88 19.37
C GLU A 158 50.43 -11.24 20.54
N ASP A 159 49.72 -10.52 21.42
CA ASP A 159 50.32 -9.81 22.54
C ASP A 159 50.74 -10.74 23.70
N PHE A 160 50.19 -11.95 23.79
CA PHE A 160 50.68 -13.01 24.69
C PHE A 160 51.85 -13.79 24.06
N ARG A 161 51.85 -14.02 22.74
CA ARG A 161 52.99 -14.63 22.03
C ARG A 161 54.26 -13.80 22.21
N LYS A 162 54.16 -12.47 22.18
CA LYS A 162 55.27 -11.54 22.51
C LYS A 162 55.81 -11.70 23.94
N GLN A 163 55.02 -12.26 24.86
CA GLN A 163 55.38 -12.53 26.26
C GLN A 163 55.87 -13.96 26.51
N GLY A 164 56.12 -14.75 25.45
CA GLY A 164 56.65 -16.11 25.54
C GLY A 164 55.61 -17.21 25.79
N PHE A 165 54.32 -16.93 25.55
CA PHE A 165 53.28 -17.95 25.53
C PHE A 165 53.18 -18.62 24.16
N ASP A 166 52.98 -19.94 24.13
CA ASP A 166 52.65 -20.70 22.93
C ASP A 166 51.26 -21.35 23.05
N PHE A 167 50.58 -21.53 21.91
CA PHE A 167 49.15 -21.84 21.84
C PHE A 167 48.84 -22.87 20.74
N GLU A 168 48.28 -24.01 21.14
CA GLU A 168 47.64 -24.96 20.21
C GLU A 168 46.11 -24.81 20.34
N LYS A 169 45.45 -24.47 19.23
CA LYS A 169 44.01 -24.14 19.16
C LYS A 169 43.22 -25.30 18.57
N GLY A 170 42.13 -25.70 19.24
CA GLY A 170 41.12 -26.60 18.71
C GLY A 170 40.03 -25.86 17.93
N ASN A 171 38.98 -26.59 17.54
CA ASN A 171 37.78 -26.00 16.95
C ASN A 171 37.01 -25.20 18.00
N LEU A 172 36.43 -24.08 17.57
CA LEU A 172 35.67 -23.18 18.40
C LEU A 172 34.16 -23.44 18.20
N ASN A 173 33.40 -23.53 19.29
CA ASN A 173 31.94 -23.66 19.25
C ASN A 173 31.30 -22.80 20.35
N ILE A 174 30.24 -22.07 20.02
CA ILE A 174 29.54 -21.14 20.92
C ILE A 174 28.11 -21.62 21.13
N THR A 175 27.65 -21.53 22.37
CA THR A 175 26.25 -21.77 22.76
C THR A 175 25.76 -20.63 23.65
N THR A 176 24.90 -19.79 23.09
CA THR A 176 24.15 -18.76 23.81
C THR A 176 22.86 -19.35 24.37
N ARG A 177 22.47 -18.93 25.58
CA ARG A 177 21.18 -19.21 26.20
C ARG A 177 20.59 -17.97 26.84
N VAL A 178 19.37 -17.62 26.50
CA VAL A 178 18.61 -16.50 27.08
C VAL A 178 17.76 -17.02 28.24
N PHE A 179 17.90 -16.41 29.41
CA PHE A 179 17.09 -16.69 30.59
C PHE A 179 16.30 -15.44 31.02
N GLN A 180 15.46 -15.58 32.06
CA GLN A 180 14.56 -14.52 32.56
C GLN A 180 15.25 -13.26 33.11
N SER A 181 16.57 -13.23 33.27
CA SER A 181 17.27 -12.07 33.85
C SER A 181 18.68 -11.86 33.31
N ASN A 182 19.17 -12.75 32.44
CA ASN A 182 20.51 -12.71 31.89
C ASN A 182 20.58 -13.49 30.58
N VAL A 183 21.64 -13.24 29.82
CA VAL A 183 22.05 -14.04 28.66
C VAL A 183 23.37 -14.70 29.00
N VAL A 184 23.43 -16.02 28.90
CA VAL A 184 24.62 -16.82 29.20
C VAL A 184 25.24 -17.28 27.90
N ILE A 185 26.50 -16.92 27.68
CA ILE A 185 27.27 -17.36 26.52
C ILE A 185 28.32 -18.35 27.00
N THR A 186 28.30 -19.55 26.42
CA THR A 186 29.26 -20.63 26.71
C THR A 186 30.10 -20.90 25.47
N LEU A 187 31.41 -20.94 25.66
CA LEU A 187 32.40 -21.15 24.60
C LEU A 187 33.13 -22.46 24.88
N ASP A 188 32.93 -23.47 24.02
CA ASP A 188 33.80 -24.65 23.95
C ASP A 188 34.91 -24.36 22.94
N TYR A 189 36.08 -24.02 23.48
CA TYR A 189 37.27 -23.69 22.71
C TYR A 189 38.49 -24.35 23.37
N PRO A 190 38.87 -25.56 22.94
CA PRO A 190 40.06 -26.24 23.46
C PRO A 190 41.32 -25.42 23.12
N VAL A 191 41.98 -24.86 24.13
CA VAL A 191 43.23 -24.11 23.98
C VAL A 191 44.27 -24.69 24.92
N LYS A 192 45.31 -25.30 24.35
CA LYS A 192 46.50 -25.73 25.09
C LYS A 192 47.49 -24.58 25.13
N ILE A 193 47.73 -24.06 26.33
CA ILE A 193 48.66 -22.96 26.56
C ILE A 193 49.94 -23.51 27.15
N LYS A 194 51.10 -23.12 26.60
CA LYS A 194 52.43 -23.47 27.10
C LYS A 194 53.19 -22.21 27.51
N LYS A 195 53.86 -22.26 28.66
CA LYS A 195 54.76 -21.22 29.13
C LYS A 195 55.91 -21.84 29.92
N ASP A 196 57.14 -21.50 29.55
CA ASP A 196 58.37 -22.07 30.11
C ASP A 196 58.35 -23.61 30.13
N ASN A 197 58.24 -24.23 31.32
CA ASN A 197 58.16 -25.69 31.53
C ASN A 197 56.77 -26.14 32.05
N SER A 198 55.71 -25.38 31.77
CA SER A 198 54.35 -25.69 32.23
C SER A 198 53.35 -25.53 31.10
N ASP A 199 52.40 -26.47 31.01
CA ASP A 199 51.26 -26.42 30.12
C ASP A 199 49.94 -26.50 30.91
N VAL A 200 48.87 -25.96 30.31
CA VAL A 200 47.49 -26.11 30.78
C VAL A 200 46.57 -26.28 29.57
N ASP A 201 45.64 -27.22 29.67
CA ASP A 201 44.55 -27.40 28.73
C ASP A 201 43.32 -26.67 29.26
N LEU A 202 42.91 -25.59 28.59
CA LEU A 202 41.65 -24.90 28.83
C LEU A 202 40.63 -25.31 27.77
N ARG A 203 39.33 -25.22 28.07
CA ARG A 203 38.29 -25.64 27.14
C ARG A 203 36.99 -24.86 27.24
N LEU A 204 36.34 -24.89 28.40
CA LEU A 204 35.02 -24.28 28.58
C LEU A 204 35.16 -22.93 29.29
N PHE A 205 34.77 -21.87 28.58
CA PHE A 205 34.65 -20.51 29.09
C PHE A 205 33.18 -20.12 29.14
N ARG A 206 32.78 -19.26 30.09
CA ARG A 206 31.40 -18.85 30.27
C ARG A 206 31.32 -17.40 30.73
N THR A 207 30.57 -16.57 30.01
CA THR A 207 30.17 -15.23 30.47
C THR A 207 28.65 -15.17 30.69
N GLU A 208 28.22 -14.18 31.48
CA GLU A 208 26.83 -13.95 31.86
C GLU A 208 26.54 -12.45 31.80
N ILE A 209 25.75 -12.04 30.80
CA ILE A 209 25.38 -10.65 30.56
C ILE A 209 24.06 -10.37 31.26
N GLY A 210 24.06 -9.43 32.21
CA GLY A 210 22.88 -9.00 32.97
C GLY A 210 21.92 -8.16 32.12
N LEU A 211 21.23 -8.80 31.19
CA LEU A 211 20.19 -8.22 30.34
C LEU A 211 18.93 -9.09 30.40
N ASN A 212 17.78 -8.48 30.73
CA ASN A 212 16.49 -9.18 30.71
C ASN A 212 15.84 -9.08 29.32
N LEU A 213 16.46 -9.76 28.34
CA LEU A 213 16.00 -9.71 26.95
C LEU A 213 14.56 -10.22 26.78
N ILE A 214 14.15 -11.21 27.59
CA ILE A 214 12.79 -11.78 27.54
C ILE A 214 11.73 -10.71 27.84
N ASN A 215 11.98 -9.78 28.76
CA ASN A 215 11.02 -8.71 29.04
C ASN A 215 10.84 -7.77 27.84
N TYR A 216 11.91 -7.33 27.17
CA TYR A 216 11.78 -6.43 26.02
C TYR A 216 11.07 -7.12 24.84
N LEU A 217 11.43 -8.38 24.55
CA LEU A 217 10.75 -9.19 23.54
C LEU A 217 9.26 -9.39 23.86
N ALA A 218 8.91 -9.62 25.13
CA ALA A 218 7.53 -9.79 25.55
C ALA A 218 6.71 -8.49 25.41
N ILE A 219 7.29 -7.34 25.78
CA ILE A 219 6.64 -6.02 25.63
C ILE A 219 6.45 -5.69 24.15
N ALA A 220 7.50 -5.84 23.33
CA ALA A 220 7.41 -5.64 21.88
C ALA A 220 6.37 -6.57 21.23
N SER A 221 6.30 -7.83 21.68
CA SER A 221 5.28 -8.79 21.22
C SER A 221 3.87 -8.36 21.64
N SER A 222 3.68 -7.87 22.87
CA SER A 222 2.38 -7.36 23.32
C SER A 222 1.92 -6.15 22.51
N ILE A 223 2.83 -5.24 22.16
CA ILE A 223 2.51 -4.07 21.33
C ILE A 223 2.19 -4.49 19.89
N ALA A 224 2.99 -5.38 19.28
CA ALA A 224 2.73 -5.86 17.92
C ALA A 224 1.46 -6.71 17.81
N VAL A 225 1.10 -7.46 18.86
CA VAL A 225 -0.18 -8.19 18.93
C VAL A 225 -1.36 -7.24 19.16
N ASP A 226 -1.21 -6.20 19.98
CA ASP A 226 -2.24 -5.17 20.10
C ASP A 226 -2.47 -4.46 18.77
N GLU A 227 -1.41 -4.15 18.03
CA GLU A 227 -1.54 -3.56 16.69
C GLU A 227 -2.24 -4.52 15.71
N ALA A 228 -1.93 -5.82 15.75
CA ALA A 228 -2.61 -6.82 14.91
C ALA A 228 -4.10 -7.01 15.26
N ASP A 229 -4.45 -6.99 16.55
CA ASP A 229 -5.81 -7.25 17.06
C ASP A 229 -6.69 -5.98 17.07
N ASN A 230 -6.10 -4.80 17.30
CA ASN A 230 -6.80 -3.53 17.52
C ASN A 230 -6.46 -2.44 16.50
N GLN A 231 -5.42 -2.56 15.66
CA GLN A 231 -5.11 -1.62 14.57
C GLN A 231 -5.18 -0.15 15.04
N SER A 232 -4.32 0.12 16.01
CA SER A 232 -4.34 1.34 16.81
C SER A 232 -3.75 2.54 16.04
N LEU A 233 -2.79 2.32 15.13
CA LEU A 233 -2.24 3.36 14.26
C LEU A 233 -3.28 3.81 13.21
N GLU A 234 -4.04 2.89 12.64
CA GLU A 234 -5.14 3.14 11.70
C GLU A 234 -6.21 4.00 12.37
N LYS A 235 -6.60 3.68 13.61
CA LYS A 235 -7.58 4.45 14.39
C LYS A 235 -7.09 5.87 14.70
N ILE A 236 -5.80 6.06 14.98
CA ILE A 236 -5.22 7.41 15.08
C ILE A 236 -5.34 8.14 13.74
N THR A 237 -5.03 7.48 12.62
CA THR A 237 -5.09 8.07 11.28
C THR A 237 -6.52 8.46 10.88
N GLN A 238 -7.51 7.60 11.12
CA GLN A 238 -8.93 7.91 10.93
C GLN A 238 -9.36 9.12 11.78
N ASN A 239 -8.95 9.16 13.06
CA ASN A 239 -9.23 10.29 13.94
C ASN A 239 -8.56 11.59 13.45
N LEU A 240 -7.34 11.52 12.92
CA LEU A 240 -6.65 12.67 12.32
C LEU A 240 -7.39 13.19 11.08
N ILE A 241 -7.78 12.31 10.16
CA ILE A 241 -8.55 12.67 8.96
C ILE A 241 -9.91 13.27 9.36
N SER A 242 -10.60 12.68 10.33
CA SER A 242 -11.88 13.20 10.82
C SER A 242 -11.73 14.56 11.53
N TRP A 243 -10.64 14.80 12.26
CA TRP A 243 -10.43 16.03 13.02
C TRP A 243 -9.93 17.20 12.16
N TYR A 244 -9.01 16.92 11.24
CA TYR A 244 -8.42 17.89 10.33
C TYR A 244 -9.14 17.98 8.97
N GLY A 245 -10.18 17.18 8.78
CA GLY A 245 -11.03 17.18 7.60
C GLY A 245 -12.05 18.32 7.54
N GLY A 246 -12.54 18.60 6.34
CA GLY A 246 -13.68 19.48 6.10
C GLY A 246 -13.59 20.22 4.77
N ILE A 247 -14.68 20.89 4.41
CA ILE A 247 -14.81 21.63 3.14
C ILE A 247 -14.04 22.97 3.18
N ASP A 248 -12.71 22.88 3.17
CA ASP A 248 -11.75 23.99 3.09
C ASP A 248 -10.47 23.47 2.39
N TYR A 249 -9.90 24.25 1.46
CA TYR A 249 -8.70 23.83 0.72
C TYR A 249 -7.44 23.72 1.60
N ASN A 250 -7.45 24.32 2.80
CA ASN A 250 -6.39 24.20 3.81
C ASN A 250 -6.58 23.00 4.76
N LYS A 251 -7.67 22.25 4.60
CA LYS A 251 -7.99 21.06 5.40
C LYS A 251 -7.79 19.79 4.58
N LEU A 252 -7.86 18.63 5.24
CA LEU A 252 -7.95 17.36 4.54
C LEU A 252 -9.36 17.22 3.88
N PRO A 253 -9.46 16.55 2.72
CA PRO A 253 -10.76 16.14 2.17
C PRO A 253 -11.59 15.37 3.23
N PRO A 254 -12.86 15.73 3.48
CA PRO A 254 -13.66 15.03 4.49
C PRO A 254 -14.07 13.62 4.02
N ILE A 255 -14.09 12.63 4.93
CA ILE A 255 -14.57 11.27 4.64
C ILE A 255 -15.98 11.29 4.03
N ALA A 256 -16.89 12.08 4.61
CA ALA A 256 -18.20 12.38 4.05
C ALA A 256 -18.69 13.76 4.52
N ASP A 257 -19.12 14.61 3.59
CA ASP A 257 -19.76 15.90 3.86
C ASP A 257 -20.64 16.35 2.65
N VAL A 258 -21.57 17.28 2.87
CA VAL A 258 -22.48 17.77 1.81
C VAL A 258 -22.68 19.28 1.94
N GLU A 259 -22.52 20.00 0.84
CA GLU A 259 -22.73 21.45 0.77
C GLU A 259 -23.58 21.85 -0.44
N ASP A 260 -24.59 22.69 -0.23
CA ASP A 260 -25.36 23.32 -1.31
C ASP A 260 -24.69 24.65 -1.72
N ASN A 261 -23.65 24.58 -2.57
CA ASN A 261 -22.85 25.72 -3.01
C ASN A 261 -22.36 25.55 -4.46
N TYR A 262 -22.23 26.65 -5.20
CA TYR A 262 -21.66 26.66 -6.55
C TYR A 262 -20.13 26.58 -6.54
N TYR A 263 -19.49 27.11 -5.50
CA TYR A 263 -18.05 26.96 -5.30
C TYR A 263 -17.75 25.54 -4.81
N VAL A 264 -16.84 24.87 -5.51
CA VAL A 264 -16.43 23.49 -5.24
C VAL A 264 -15.03 23.50 -4.67
N VAL A 265 -14.86 23.02 -3.44
CA VAL A 265 -13.52 22.83 -2.87
C VAL A 265 -12.88 21.59 -3.52
N ARG A 266 -11.61 21.74 -3.88
CA ARG A 266 -10.78 20.69 -4.49
C ARG A 266 -9.43 20.67 -3.81
N TRP A 267 -8.78 19.51 -3.84
CA TRP A 267 -7.44 19.32 -3.29
C TRP A 267 -6.53 18.67 -4.34
N ALA A 268 -5.22 18.91 -4.22
CA ALA A 268 -4.21 18.18 -4.98
C ALA A 268 -3.75 16.97 -4.16
N LYS A 269 -3.72 15.77 -4.74
CA LYS A 269 -3.32 14.52 -4.06
C LYS A 269 -1.99 14.67 -3.34
N THR A 270 -0.96 15.10 -4.05
CA THR A 270 0.39 15.36 -3.50
C THR A 270 0.37 16.30 -2.26
N ALA A 271 -0.54 17.27 -2.20
CA ALA A 271 -0.63 18.20 -1.06
C ALA A 271 -1.37 17.57 0.15
N VAL A 272 -2.35 16.69 -0.09
CA VAL A 272 -3.03 15.94 0.97
C VAL A 272 -2.08 14.93 1.61
N GLU A 273 -1.24 14.26 0.80
CA GLU A 273 -0.19 13.35 1.26
C GLU A 273 0.78 14.04 2.25
N GLU A 274 1.35 15.19 1.87
CA GLU A 274 2.30 15.89 2.73
C GLU A 274 1.64 16.42 4.03
N ASN A 275 0.40 16.90 3.95
CA ASN A 275 -0.39 17.28 5.13
C ASN A 275 -0.60 16.10 6.09
N ILE A 276 -0.84 14.90 5.57
CA ILE A 276 -0.96 13.67 6.39
C ILE A 276 0.37 13.33 7.03
N LYS A 277 1.48 13.38 6.29
CA LYS A 277 2.83 13.14 6.83
C LYS A 277 3.19 14.12 7.95
N GLU A 278 2.84 15.41 7.83
CA GLU A 278 3.00 16.39 8.90
C GLU A 278 2.17 16.06 10.15
N LEU A 279 0.93 15.59 9.97
CA LEU A 279 0.05 15.19 11.07
C LEU A 279 0.57 13.92 11.77
N LEU A 280 0.98 12.89 11.02
CA LEU A 280 1.61 11.69 11.57
C LEU A 280 2.86 12.03 12.38
N MET A 281 3.75 12.89 11.85
CA MET A 281 4.94 13.36 12.57
C MET A 281 4.63 14.15 13.84
N ARG A 282 3.48 14.80 13.92
CA ARG A 282 3.05 15.52 15.12
C ARG A 282 2.41 14.61 16.16
N TYR A 283 1.62 13.63 15.74
CA TYR A 283 0.72 12.89 16.62
C TYR A 283 1.18 11.47 16.96
N ILE A 284 1.85 10.76 16.06
CA ILE A 284 2.45 9.45 16.38
C ILE A 284 3.57 9.63 17.43
N ASN A 285 4.37 10.69 17.31
CA ASN A 285 5.48 11.00 18.22
C ASN A 285 5.07 11.40 19.65
N VAL A 286 3.77 11.50 19.94
CA VAL A 286 3.23 11.75 21.30
C VAL A 286 2.30 10.64 21.79
N VAL A 287 2.23 9.51 21.09
CA VAL A 287 1.56 8.30 21.56
C VAL A 287 2.27 7.78 22.82
N GLN A 288 1.47 7.39 23.81
CA GLN A 288 1.96 6.86 25.09
C GLN A 288 1.27 5.55 25.46
N ILE A 289 2.00 4.69 26.17
CA ILE A 289 1.44 3.45 26.72
C ILE A 289 1.29 3.59 28.24
N LYS A 290 0.10 3.28 28.74
CA LYS A 290 -0.21 3.27 30.16
C LYS A 290 0.71 2.32 30.93
N GLY A 291 1.16 2.77 32.10
CA GLY A 291 2.03 1.99 32.98
C GLY A 291 3.51 1.99 32.57
N THR A 292 3.92 2.79 31.59
CA THR A 292 5.34 3.05 31.30
C THR A 292 5.84 4.29 32.05
N LYS A 293 7.15 4.54 32.00
CA LYS A 293 7.82 5.69 32.62
C LYS A 293 7.23 7.00 32.07
N ASP A 294 6.87 7.90 33.00
CA ASP A 294 6.37 9.26 32.74
C ASP A 294 5.12 9.35 31.82
N ALA A 295 4.41 8.24 31.58
CA ALA A 295 3.19 8.19 30.77
C ALA A 295 1.96 8.65 31.57
N GLU A 296 1.32 9.73 31.09
CA GLU A 296 0.16 10.38 31.72
C GLU A 296 -0.80 10.86 30.61
N PRO A 297 -2.13 10.64 30.71
CA PRO A 297 -3.07 11.06 29.69
C PRO A 297 -2.94 12.55 29.34
N ILE A 298 -2.83 12.85 28.04
CA ILE A 298 -2.71 14.22 27.55
C ILE A 298 -4.00 14.99 27.90
N SER A 299 -3.88 15.99 28.78
CA SER A 299 -4.99 16.84 29.21
C SER A 299 -4.65 18.32 29.00
N ALA A 300 -5.49 19.02 28.24
CA ALA A 300 -5.37 20.45 28.00
C ALA A 300 -6.42 21.22 28.82
N THR A 301 -6.00 22.27 29.54
CA THR A 301 -6.90 23.03 30.41
C THR A 301 -7.92 23.82 29.59
N GLY A 302 -9.18 23.41 29.63
CA GLY A 302 -10.26 24.02 28.85
C GLY A 302 -10.50 23.35 27.49
N ALA A 303 -9.96 22.16 27.27
CA ALA A 303 -10.37 21.28 26.17
C ALA A 303 -11.88 21.01 26.19
N SER A 304 -12.44 20.83 25.00
CA SER A 304 -13.77 20.27 24.80
C SER A 304 -13.76 18.74 24.97
N ASP A 305 -14.92 18.15 25.27
CA ASP A 305 -15.10 16.69 25.36
C ASP A 305 -14.55 15.93 24.13
N ALA A 306 -14.60 16.56 22.95
CA ALA A 306 -14.10 16.00 21.70
C ALA A 306 -12.57 16.07 21.58
N GLU A 307 -11.94 17.14 22.06
CA GLU A 307 -10.48 17.23 22.18
C GLU A 307 -9.96 16.24 23.24
N GLU A 308 -10.63 16.10 24.39
CA GLU A 308 -10.28 15.10 25.40
C GLU A 308 -10.42 13.67 24.86
N ALA A 309 -11.44 13.38 24.06
CA ALA A 309 -11.59 12.08 23.39
C ALA A 309 -10.48 11.83 22.35
N PHE A 310 -10.13 12.83 21.53
CA PHE A 310 -9.04 12.72 20.57
C PHE A 310 -7.69 12.47 21.26
N TYR A 311 -7.34 13.28 22.27
CA TYR A 311 -6.10 13.09 23.04
C TYR A 311 -6.09 11.77 23.83
N GLY A 312 -7.26 11.32 24.32
CA GLY A 312 -7.41 10.00 24.93
C GLY A 312 -7.13 8.84 23.97
N SER A 313 -7.35 9.01 22.66
CA SER A 313 -7.01 7.98 21.65
C SER A 313 -5.51 7.80 21.41
N LEU A 314 -4.67 8.70 21.92
CA LEU A 314 -3.20 8.62 21.85
C LEU A 314 -2.58 7.92 23.09
N PHE A 315 -3.41 7.43 24.03
CA PHE A 315 -2.98 6.85 25.29
C PHE A 315 -3.51 5.42 25.45
N PHE A 316 -2.67 4.43 25.13
CA PHE A 316 -3.08 3.02 25.01
C PHE A 316 -2.86 2.20 26.29
N ASP A 317 -3.68 1.17 26.52
CA ASP A 317 -3.61 0.26 27.69
C ASP A 317 -3.31 -1.18 27.26
N VAL A 318 -2.18 -1.38 26.59
CA VAL A 318 -1.81 -2.65 25.91
C VAL A 318 -1.01 -3.63 26.78
N LEU A 319 -0.44 -3.15 27.90
CA LEU A 319 0.50 -3.94 28.69
C LEU A 319 -0.23 -4.73 29.79
N PRO A 320 0.06 -6.04 29.95
CA PRO A 320 -0.60 -6.87 30.96
C PRO A 320 -0.18 -6.53 32.41
N ILE A 321 0.92 -5.79 32.57
CA ILE A 321 1.48 -5.29 33.84
C ILE A 321 2.21 -3.96 33.60
N ASP A 322 2.25 -3.09 34.61
CA ASP A 322 2.98 -1.82 34.53
C ASP A 322 4.51 -2.04 34.52
N PHE A 323 5.22 -1.28 33.70
CA PHE A 323 6.68 -1.20 33.60
C PHE A 323 7.16 0.24 33.78
N ASN A 324 6.81 0.89 34.89
CA ASN A 324 7.08 2.32 35.19
C ASN A 324 8.56 2.76 35.13
N GLN A 325 9.51 1.83 34.98
CA GLN A 325 10.94 2.11 34.78
C GLN A 325 11.38 2.14 33.31
N LEU A 326 10.55 1.67 32.38
CA LEU A 326 10.83 1.61 30.94
C LEU A 326 10.12 2.76 30.24
N ASP A 327 10.86 3.45 29.38
CA ASP A 327 10.33 4.46 28.47
C ASP A 327 9.91 3.74 27.17
N ILE A 328 8.74 4.05 26.62
CA ILE A 328 8.29 3.49 25.33
C ILE A 328 7.81 4.63 24.44
N SER A 329 8.47 4.82 23.31
CA SER A 329 8.16 5.89 22.35
C SER A 329 7.82 5.31 20.99
N TYR A 330 6.83 5.92 20.33
CA TYR A 330 6.50 5.69 18.92
C TYR A 330 7.16 6.80 18.11
N ASN A 331 7.80 6.45 17.00
CA ASN A 331 8.59 7.37 16.19
C ASN A 331 8.15 7.29 14.73
N TYR A 332 7.57 8.37 14.22
CA TYR A 332 7.39 8.67 12.79
C TYR A 332 8.29 9.85 12.40
N LEU A 333 9.24 9.60 11.51
CA LEU A 333 10.30 10.56 11.14
C LEU A 333 10.07 11.28 9.81
N GLY A 334 8.87 11.20 9.22
CA GLY A 334 8.58 11.82 7.91
C GLY A 334 9.02 10.98 6.72
N TRP A 335 9.08 9.66 6.89
CA TRP A 335 9.33 8.70 5.81
C TRP A 335 8.31 8.85 4.66
N PRO A 336 8.64 8.35 3.44
CA PRO A 336 7.63 8.10 2.43
C PRO A 336 6.50 7.23 2.98
N ILE A 337 5.29 7.48 2.50
CA ILE A 337 4.09 6.71 2.82
C ILE A 337 3.46 6.23 1.52
N TYR A 338 2.76 5.11 1.56
CA TYR A 338 1.77 4.84 0.52
C TYR A 338 0.55 5.71 0.81
N PHE A 339 0.08 6.40 -0.22
CA PHE A 339 -1.11 7.23 -0.15
C PHE A 339 -1.89 7.10 -1.46
N ASP A 340 -3.16 6.71 -1.35
CA ASP A 340 -4.16 7.02 -2.36
C ASP A 340 -5.47 7.51 -1.74
N ILE A 341 -6.28 8.15 -2.57
CA ILE A 341 -7.60 8.65 -2.17
C ILE A 341 -8.54 8.62 -3.37
N THR A 342 -9.74 8.08 -3.19
CA THR A 342 -10.74 7.96 -4.26
C THR A 342 -12.08 8.58 -3.83
N PRO A 343 -12.93 9.06 -4.77
CA PRO A 343 -12.64 9.27 -6.19
C PRO A 343 -11.70 10.45 -6.43
N ARG A 344 -10.89 10.38 -7.50
CA ARG A 344 -10.01 11.46 -7.97
C ARG A 344 -9.81 11.41 -9.49
N GLY A 345 -9.61 12.58 -10.10
CA GLY A 345 -9.20 12.74 -11.48
C GLY A 345 -7.69 12.98 -11.58
N GLY A 346 -6.89 11.91 -11.61
CA GLY A 346 -5.43 12.03 -11.59
C GLY A 346 -4.93 12.61 -10.27
N GLU A 347 -4.32 13.81 -10.30
CA GLU A 347 -3.89 14.55 -9.11
C GLU A 347 -5.01 15.35 -8.42
N ILE A 348 -6.19 15.50 -9.03
CA ILE A 348 -7.26 16.37 -8.52
C ILE A 348 -8.30 15.54 -7.75
N ILE A 349 -8.54 15.91 -6.50
CA ILE A 349 -9.58 15.35 -5.63
C ILE A 349 -10.76 16.32 -5.65
N GLU A 350 -11.94 15.84 -6.07
CA GLU A 350 -13.15 16.66 -6.17
C GLU A 350 -14.44 15.87 -5.83
N PRO A 351 -15.48 16.53 -5.30
CA PRO A 351 -16.74 15.89 -4.91
C PRO A 351 -17.62 15.51 -6.10
N ALA A 352 -18.60 14.64 -5.86
CA ALA A 352 -19.68 14.39 -6.80
C ALA A 352 -20.67 15.58 -6.81
N ILE A 353 -20.78 16.27 -7.95
CA ILE A 353 -21.63 17.46 -8.10
C ILE A 353 -22.99 17.07 -8.71
N ARG A 354 -24.09 17.54 -8.11
CA ARG A 354 -25.45 17.39 -8.65
C ARG A 354 -26.13 18.74 -8.75
N LYS A 355 -26.54 19.14 -9.96
CA LYS A 355 -27.35 20.34 -10.20
C LYS A 355 -28.83 19.96 -10.35
N ARG A 356 -29.73 20.72 -9.73
CA ARG A 356 -31.18 20.53 -9.82
C ARG A 356 -31.88 21.80 -10.28
N GLU A 357 -32.44 21.74 -11.49
CA GLU A 357 -33.25 22.83 -12.03
C GLU A 357 -34.54 23.08 -11.23
N VAL A 358 -34.91 24.35 -11.09
CA VAL A 358 -36.17 24.78 -10.47
C VAL A 358 -37.23 24.93 -11.58
N PRO A 359 -38.39 24.22 -11.53
CA PRO A 359 -39.32 24.07 -12.66
C PRO A 359 -39.95 25.35 -13.27
N THR A 360 -39.69 26.52 -12.71
CA THR A 360 -40.23 27.81 -13.17
C THR A 360 -39.18 28.72 -13.81
N GLY A 361 -37.89 28.33 -13.84
CA GLY A 361 -36.80 29.15 -14.39
C GLY A 361 -36.61 30.50 -13.71
N ALA A 362 -37.12 30.66 -12.48
CA ALA A 362 -37.14 31.92 -11.73
C ALA A 362 -36.10 31.98 -10.61
N MET A 363 -35.26 30.95 -10.48
CA MET A 363 -34.19 30.78 -9.52
C MET A 363 -33.10 29.93 -10.18
N ASP A 364 -31.85 30.20 -9.82
CA ASP A 364 -30.69 29.46 -10.32
C ASP A 364 -30.72 27.98 -9.86
N PRO A 365 -30.11 27.04 -10.62
CA PRO A 365 -30.20 25.60 -10.32
C PRO A 365 -29.46 25.25 -9.01
N ILE A 366 -30.15 24.65 -8.05
CA ILE A 366 -29.53 24.26 -6.77
C ILE A 366 -28.42 23.24 -7.06
N GLN A 367 -27.17 23.61 -6.77
CA GLN A 367 -26.01 22.75 -6.85
C GLN A 367 -25.72 22.16 -5.46
N THR A 368 -25.74 20.83 -5.37
CA THR A 368 -25.35 20.06 -4.19
C THR A 368 -24.03 19.35 -4.51
N ASN A 369 -22.99 19.62 -3.71
CA ASN A 369 -21.69 18.97 -3.78
C ASN A 369 -21.66 17.88 -2.69
N THR A 370 -21.52 16.61 -3.08
CA THR A 370 -21.36 15.48 -2.16
C THR A 370 -19.89 15.11 -2.10
N TYR A 371 -19.23 15.50 -1.01
CA TYR A 371 -17.87 15.10 -0.69
C TYR A 371 -17.95 13.72 -0.04
N GLN A 372 -17.37 12.71 -0.67
CA GLN A 372 -17.26 11.37 -0.10
C GLN A 372 -15.96 10.78 -0.60
N PHE A 373 -14.98 10.65 0.29
CA PHE A 373 -13.63 10.23 -0.06
C PHE A 373 -13.18 9.03 0.77
N PHE A 374 -12.44 8.15 0.11
CA PHE A 374 -11.96 6.88 0.62
C PHE A 374 -10.44 6.89 0.59
N TYR A 375 -9.84 6.87 1.78
CA TYR A 375 -8.41 6.99 1.97
C TYR A 375 -7.75 5.61 2.09
N ASP A 376 -6.71 5.42 1.30
CA ASP A 376 -5.79 4.28 1.36
C ASP A 376 -4.43 4.80 1.82
N ILE A 377 -3.95 4.34 2.97
CA ILE A 377 -2.70 4.85 3.58
C ILE A 377 -1.93 3.69 4.19
N SER A 378 -0.63 3.60 3.91
CA SER A 378 0.29 2.78 4.70
C SER A 378 1.50 3.60 5.13
N TYR A 379 1.98 3.42 6.36
CA TYR A 379 3.15 4.16 6.87
C TYR A 379 3.93 3.43 7.97
N PRO A 380 5.27 3.57 7.99
CA PRO A 380 6.15 2.99 9.02
C PRO A 380 6.06 3.72 10.37
N VAL A 381 6.21 2.99 11.47
CA VAL A 381 6.46 3.55 12.81
C VAL A 381 7.51 2.70 13.53
N ILE A 382 8.56 3.32 14.07
CA ILE A 382 9.52 2.62 14.94
C ILE A 382 9.12 2.81 16.40
N VAL A 383 8.93 1.72 17.12
CA VAL A 383 8.70 1.71 18.57
C VAL A 383 10.02 1.42 19.28
N GLU A 384 10.48 2.32 20.15
CA GLU A 384 11.65 2.13 21.00
C GLU A 384 11.22 1.83 22.44
N ILE A 385 11.62 0.67 22.97
CA ILE A 385 11.55 0.34 24.40
C ILE A 385 12.93 0.62 25.00
N ARG A 386 13.01 1.61 25.89
CA ARG A 386 14.28 2.10 26.45
C ARG A 386 14.38 1.85 27.95
N ASP A 387 15.51 1.26 28.35
CA ASP A 387 15.88 0.98 29.74
C ASP A 387 17.22 1.65 30.08
N ASP A 388 17.17 2.83 30.71
CA ASP A 388 18.37 3.57 31.13
C ASP A 388 19.20 2.80 32.21
N SER A 389 18.61 1.82 32.90
CA SER A 389 19.26 1.07 33.99
C SER A 389 20.03 -0.17 33.50
N ALA A 390 19.70 -0.66 32.30
CA ALA A 390 20.28 -1.86 31.71
C ALA A 390 21.81 -1.76 31.48
N LEU A 391 22.43 -2.93 31.32
CA LEU A 391 23.86 -3.11 31.00
C LEU A 391 24.82 -2.35 31.95
N ASN A 392 24.45 -2.27 33.24
CA ASN A 392 25.11 -1.50 34.31
C ASN A 392 24.96 0.03 34.19
N ASN A 393 23.73 0.52 33.93
CA ASN A 393 23.43 1.94 33.64
C ASN A 393 24.18 2.47 32.40
N ARG A 394 24.40 1.61 31.39
CA ARG A 394 24.85 2.04 30.05
C ARG A 394 23.68 2.40 29.14
N GLY A 395 22.46 2.04 29.54
CA GLY A 395 21.28 2.07 28.69
C GLY A 395 21.16 0.81 27.82
N TYR A 396 19.94 0.50 27.44
CA TYR A 396 19.60 -0.44 26.38
C TYR A 396 18.33 0.03 25.69
N SER A 397 18.33 -0.03 24.36
CA SER A 397 17.17 0.27 23.52
C SER A 397 16.81 -0.98 22.74
N PHE A 398 15.52 -1.34 22.77
CA PHE A 398 14.94 -2.38 21.93
C PHE A 398 13.95 -1.73 20.98
N MET A 399 14.36 -1.57 19.74
CA MET A 399 13.61 -0.98 18.64
C MET A 399 13.01 -2.08 17.78
N PHE A 400 11.74 -1.93 17.40
CA PHE A 400 11.07 -2.75 16.40
C PHE A 400 10.14 -1.86 15.58
N ALA A 401 9.84 -2.23 14.34
CA ALA A 401 8.96 -1.46 13.49
C ALA A 401 7.55 -2.07 13.44
N LEU A 402 6.56 -1.20 13.22
CA LEU A 402 5.17 -1.50 12.89
C LEU A 402 4.81 -0.71 11.64
N GLU A 403 3.80 -1.15 10.91
CA GLU A 403 3.23 -0.39 9.80
C GLU A 403 1.73 -0.23 10.00
N GLY A 404 1.28 1.02 10.09
CA GLY A 404 -0.16 1.33 10.10
C GLY A 404 -0.67 1.26 8.66
N ASN A 405 -1.76 0.52 8.45
CA ASN A 405 -2.31 0.17 7.15
C ASN A 405 -3.84 0.35 7.11
N MET A 406 -4.30 1.42 6.49
CA MET A 406 -5.72 1.73 6.30
C MET A 406 -6.09 1.60 4.82
N ARG A 407 -7.26 1.05 4.52
CA ARG A 407 -7.83 0.99 3.16
C ARG A 407 -9.29 1.41 3.22
N ASP A 408 -9.77 2.20 2.27
CA ASP A 408 -11.16 2.65 2.18
C ASP A 408 -11.69 3.36 3.45
N ASN A 409 -10.84 4.11 4.16
CA ASN A 409 -11.06 4.69 5.51
C ASN A 409 -11.19 3.71 6.68
N ILE A 410 -11.08 2.40 6.45
CA ILE A 410 -11.23 1.37 7.48
C ILE A 410 -9.91 0.63 7.72
N ASP A 411 -9.83 -0.03 8.86
CA ASP A 411 -8.63 -0.77 9.25
C ASP A 411 -8.49 -2.06 8.39
N LEU A 412 -7.27 -2.56 8.18
CA LEU A 412 -7.03 -3.74 7.33
C LEU A 412 -7.84 -4.96 7.75
N LEU A 413 -8.19 -5.13 9.04
CA LEU A 413 -8.97 -6.26 9.53
C LEU A 413 -10.47 -6.14 9.20
N GLU A 414 -11.03 -4.94 9.20
CA GLU A 414 -12.40 -4.62 8.75
C GLU A 414 -12.51 -4.47 7.23
N TRP A 415 -11.42 -4.15 6.53
CA TRP A 415 -11.33 -4.15 5.08
C TRP A 415 -11.26 -5.57 4.51
N HIS A 416 -10.34 -6.37 5.08
CA HIS A 416 -10.50 -7.82 5.19
C HIS A 416 -11.83 -8.12 5.93
N LEU A 417 -12.39 -9.31 5.84
CA LEU A 417 -13.80 -9.56 6.24
C LEU A 417 -14.86 -8.79 5.40
N GLY A 418 -14.48 -7.84 4.53
CA GLY A 418 -15.30 -7.28 3.47
C GLY A 418 -16.11 -6.03 3.85
N GLY A 419 -15.60 -5.17 4.74
CA GLY A 419 -16.24 -3.90 5.10
C GLY A 419 -16.08 -2.78 4.07
N GLY A 420 -15.13 -2.91 3.14
CA GLY A 420 -14.77 -1.87 2.16
C GLY A 420 -15.74 -1.74 0.97
N THR A 421 -15.60 -0.66 0.22
CA THR A 421 -16.38 -0.36 -0.99
C THR A 421 -16.03 -1.21 -2.22
N ILE A 422 -14.91 -1.95 -2.17
CA ILE A 422 -14.48 -2.87 -3.23
C ILE A 422 -15.06 -4.28 -2.97
N PRO A 423 -15.75 -4.92 -3.92
CA PRO A 423 -16.32 -6.25 -3.73
C PRO A 423 -15.24 -7.34 -3.53
N TRP A 424 -15.41 -8.18 -2.50
CA TRP A 424 -14.34 -9.02 -1.92
C TRP A 424 -14.67 -10.53 -1.87
N ASP A 425 -13.67 -11.41 -2.05
CA ASP A 425 -13.80 -12.87 -2.07
C ASP A 425 -13.14 -13.55 -0.85
N TYR A 426 -13.98 -13.98 0.10
CA TYR A 426 -13.61 -14.68 1.34
C TYR A 426 -12.82 -16.00 1.17
N SER A 427 -12.62 -16.53 -0.04
CA SER A 427 -11.95 -17.83 -0.25
C SER A 427 -10.42 -17.80 -0.22
N TRP A 428 -9.80 -16.63 -0.04
CA TRP A 428 -8.34 -16.40 -0.17
C TRP A 428 -7.63 -15.99 1.14
N VAL A 429 -8.27 -16.21 2.29
CA VAL A 429 -7.75 -15.81 3.61
C VAL A 429 -6.71 -16.82 4.15
N GLU A 430 -5.43 -16.48 4.07
CA GLU A 430 -4.37 -17.13 4.85
C GLU A 430 -3.75 -16.15 5.86
N PHE A 431 -4.06 -16.35 7.14
CA PHE A 431 -3.34 -15.73 8.26
C PHE A 431 -2.06 -16.54 8.55
N ASP A 432 -0.98 -16.31 7.79
CA ASP A 432 0.30 -16.93 8.13
C ASP A 432 1.09 -16.10 9.15
N LEU A 433 0.76 -16.31 10.43
CA LEU A 433 1.54 -15.78 11.55
C LEU A 433 2.80 -16.61 11.89
N ARG A 434 3.19 -17.62 11.08
CA ARG A 434 4.39 -18.44 11.31
C ARG A 434 5.01 -19.04 10.04
N GLU A 435 5.97 -18.29 9.49
CA GLU A 435 7.04 -18.85 8.66
C GLU A 435 7.85 -19.88 9.49
N THR A 436 7.44 -21.15 9.43
CA THR A 436 8.17 -22.29 10.02
C THR A 436 8.74 -23.19 8.94
N ASP A 437 9.34 -22.57 7.92
CA ASP A 437 9.99 -23.30 6.84
C ASP A 437 11.40 -23.78 7.24
N TYR A 438 11.43 -24.79 8.10
CA TYR A 438 12.62 -25.58 8.38
C TYR A 438 13.04 -26.36 7.13
N THR A 439 13.88 -25.77 6.28
CA THR A 439 14.70 -26.54 5.34
C THR A 439 16.18 -26.45 5.72
N THR A 440 16.76 -27.60 6.04
CA THR A 440 18.16 -27.73 6.45
C THR A 440 19.09 -27.52 5.25
N TYR A 441 19.84 -26.42 5.24
CA TYR A 441 20.84 -26.14 4.21
C TYR A 441 22.09 -27.03 4.40
N ASP A 442 22.31 -27.98 3.49
CA ASP A 442 23.50 -28.82 3.45
C ASP A 442 24.62 -28.12 2.65
N PHE A 443 25.73 -27.81 3.31
CA PHE A 443 26.89 -27.16 2.71
C PHE A 443 27.72 -28.17 1.90
N SER A 444 27.34 -28.45 0.64
CA SER A 444 28.35 -28.92 -0.34
C SER A 444 28.04 -28.65 -1.83
N THR A 445 29.10 -28.17 -2.51
CA THR A 445 29.35 -28.10 -3.97
C THR A 445 28.83 -26.89 -4.77
N ASP A 446 29.69 -26.48 -5.71
CA ASP A 446 29.73 -25.22 -6.47
C ASP A 446 28.59 -25.02 -7.51
N PRO A 447 28.35 -23.77 -7.96
CA PRO A 447 27.12 -23.39 -8.68
C PRO A 447 27.19 -23.62 -10.20
N PRO A 448 26.01 -23.69 -10.84
CA PRO A 448 25.87 -23.29 -12.23
C PRO A 448 24.72 -22.29 -12.46
N THR A 449 25.10 -21.08 -12.87
CA THR A 449 24.50 -20.26 -13.94
C THR A 449 22.97 -20.23 -14.12
N GLU A 450 22.45 -19.01 -14.18
CA GLU A 450 21.19 -18.65 -14.83
C GLU A 450 20.93 -19.45 -16.13
N THR A 451 19.73 -19.99 -16.27
CA THR A 451 18.90 -19.70 -17.45
C THR A 451 17.45 -19.95 -17.12
N THR A 452 16.64 -18.94 -17.42
CA THR A 452 15.18 -19.03 -17.56
C THR A 452 14.79 -20.25 -18.39
N HIS A 453 13.86 -21.08 -17.90
CA HIS A 453 12.74 -21.60 -18.70
C HIS A 453 11.66 -22.21 -17.80
N THR A 454 10.42 -21.78 -18.02
CA THR A 454 9.22 -22.33 -17.39
C THR A 454 8.95 -23.76 -17.85
N ILE A 455 8.85 -24.70 -16.91
CA ILE A 455 8.25 -26.02 -17.15
C ILE A 455 7.14 -26.23 -16.12
N ARG A 456 5.91 -26.27 -16.60
CA ARG A 456 4.76 -26.77 -15.83
C ARG A 456 4.98 -28.24 -15.45
N THR A 457 4.74 -28.57 -14.20
CA THR A 457 4.32 -29.92 -13.79
C THR A 457 3.00 -29.82 -13.05
N GLU A 458 1.93 -30.26 -13.70
CA GLU A 458 0.63 -30.52 -13.08
C GLU A 458 0.78 -31.63 -12.03
N GLY A 459 0.15 -31.54 -10.85
CA GLY A 459 0.34 -32.59 -9.83
C GLY A 459 -0.38 -32.57 -8.48
N GLY A 460 -1.10 -31.51 -8.07
CA GLY A 460 -1.91 -31.48 -6.85
C GLY A 460 -1.14 -31.41 -5.52
N GLY A 461 -1.67 -30.87 -4.43
CA GLY A 461 -2.94 -30.14 -4.16
C GLY A 461 -2.79 -29.41 -2.81
N VAL A 462 -3.57 -28.41 -2.43
CA VAL A 462 -5.04 -28.36 -2.47
C VAL A 462 -5.53 -27.00 -2.96
N THR A 463 -6.30 -26.98 -4.06
CA THR A 463 -7.06 -25.81 -4.49
C THR A 463 -8.43 -25.79 -3.81
N ALA A 464 -8.78 -24.68 -3.15
CA ALA A 464 -10.18 -24.40 -2.79
C ALA A 464 -10.95 -23.99 -4.07
N THR A 465 -11.32 -24.95 -4.91
CA THR A 465 -12.14 -24.68 -6.10
C THR A 465 -13.49 -24.12 -5.66
N SER A 466 -13.79 -22.87 -6.02
CA SER A 466 -15.12 -22.29 -5.83
C SER A 466 -16.20 -23.25 -6.33
N LEU A 467 -17.23 -23.50 -5.51
CA LEU A 467 -18.34 -24.37 -5.87
C LEU A 467 -19.04 -23.89 -7.15
N MET A 468 -19.02 -22.58 -7.42
CA MET A 468 -19.59 -21.97 -8.63
C MET A 468 -18.89 -22.42 -9.92
N CYS A 469 -17.60 -22.79 -9.85
CA CYS A 469 -16.84 -23.39 -10.95
C CYS A 469 -16.91 -24.92 -11.04
N ASN A 470 -17.62 -25.58 -10.13
CA ASN A 470 -17.80 -27.01 -10.21
C ASN A 470 -18.87 -27.34 -11.25
N GLN A 471 -18.54 -28.11 -12.29
CA GLN A 471 -19.49 -28.53 -13.33
C GLN A 471 -20.75 -29.22 -12.77
N ASN A 472 -20.68 -29.82 -11.57
CA ASN A 472 -21.83 -30.42 -10.90
C ASN A 472 -22.81 -29.39 -10.29
N GLN A 473 -22.45 -28.11 -10.25
CA GLN A 473 -23.29 -26.99 -9.79
C GLN A 473 -23.95 -26.21 -10.95
N LEU A 474 -23.76 -26.64 -12.21
CA LEU A 474 -24.50 -26.14 -13.38
C LEU A 474 -25.93 -26.71 -13.40
N ILE A 475 -26.71 -26.35 -12.37
CA ILE A 475 -28.07 -26.84 -12.10
C ILE A 475 -29.13 -25.72 -12.12
N GLY A 476 -28.74 -24.52 -12.57
CA GLY A 476 -29.64 -23.42 -12.90
C GLY A 476 -30.43 -23.66 -14.18
N GLY A 477 -31.14 -22.63 -14.67
CA GLY A 477 -31.75 -22.69 -16.00
C GLY A 477 -30.72 -22.82 -17.12
N ASN A 478 -31.09 -23.50 -18.21
CA ASN A 478 -30.33 -23.49 -19.46
C ASN A 478 -30.43 -22.12 -20.13
N ILE A 479 -29.35 -21.69 -20.78
CA ILE A 479 -29.29 -20.52 -21.65
C ILE A 479 -28.68 -20.87 -23.01
N SER A 480 -29.14 -20.19 -24.06
CA SER A 480 -28.61 -20.22 -25.43
C SER A 480 -28.24 -18.79 -25.84
N ILE A 481 -26.96 -18.46 -25.79
CA ILE A 481 -26.42 -17.13 -26.10
C ILE A 481 -25.91 -17.15 -27.54
N THR A 482 -26.46 -16.31 -28.41
CA THR A 482 -25.97 -16.11 -29.78
C THR A 482 -25.25 -14.77 -29.85
N VAL A 483 -23.96 -14.76 -30.18
CA VAL A 483 -23.16 -13.53 -30.23
C VAL A 483 -23.01 -13.05 -31.66
N LEU A 484 -23.37 -11.79 -31.88
CA LEU A 484 -23.31 -11.08 -33.15
C LEU A 484 -22.26 -9.98 -33.09
N ASP A 485 -21.54 -9.82 -34.19
CA ASP A 485 -20.57 -8.76 -34.40
C ASP A 485 -21.29 -7.43 -34.68
N GLY A 486 -20.99 -6.38 -33.92
CA GLY A 486 -21.67 -5.08 -34.01
C GLY A 486 -21.48 -4.32 -35.33
N SER A 487 -20.38 -4.58 -36.06
CA SER A 487 -20.08 -3.92 -37.33
C SER A 487 -20.67 -4.68 -38.52
N THR A 488 -20.55 -6.00 -38.52
CA THR A 488 -20.92 -6.86 -39.67
C THR A 488 -22.26 -7.58 -39.53
N GLY A 489 -22.79 -7.70 -38.32
CA GLY A 489 -23.95 -8.54 -38.00
C GLY A 489 -23.70 -10.05 -38.15
N GLY A 490 -22.44 -10.47 -38.34
CA GLY A 490 -22.05 -11.88 -38.43
C GLY A 490 -22.02 -12.58 -37.06
N LEU A 491 -21.97 -13.91 -37.05
CA LEU A 491 -21.87 -14.72 -35.84
C LEU A 491 -20.41 -14.76 -35.34
N VAL A 492 -20.20 -14.63 -34.03
CA VAL A 492 -18.85 -14.56 -33.42
C VAL A 492 -18.50 -15.85 -32.67
N GLU A 493 -17.70 -16.71 -33.31
CA GLU A 493 -17.10 -17.91 -32.69
C GLU A 493 -16.02 -17.55 -31.66
N GLY A 494 -15.82 -18.41 -30.64
CA GLY A 494 -14.71 -18.31 -29.69
C GLY A 494 -14.81 -17.15 -28.70
N VAL A 495 -16.02 -16.62 -28.48
CA VAL A 495 -16.29 -15.66 -27.40
C VAL A 495 -16.35 -16.43 -26.09
N TYR A 496 -15.56 -15.99 -25.11
CA TYR A 496 -15.50 -16.60 -23.79
C TYR A 496 -16.71 -16.16 -22.96
N VAL A 497 -17.38 -17.13 -22.32
CA VAL A 497 -18.59 -16.91 -21.53
C VAL A 497 -18.26 -17.10 -20.05
N ASN A 498 -18.14 -15.99 -19.33
CA ASN A 498 -17.98 -15.99 -17.87
C ASN A 498 -19.34 -15.79 -17.20
N PHE A 499 -19.55 -16.42 -16.05
CA PHE A 499 -20.72 -16.23 -15.20
C PHE A 499 -20.33 -15.70 -13.82
N GLY A 500 -20.90 -14.58 -13.41
CA GLY A 500 -20.73 -13.96 -12.09
C GLY A 500 -22.02 -14.00 -11.26
N CYS A 501 -21.88 -13.83 -9.95
CA CYS A 501 -22.99 -13.82 -9.00
C CYS A 501 -22.71 -12.82 -7.87
N GLY A 502 -23.36 -11.67 -7.89
CA GLY A 502 -23.01 -10.55 -7.03
C GLY A 502 -21.50 -10.29 -7.10
N ASP A 503 -20.89 -10.27 -5.92
CA ASP A 503 -19.50 -9.92 -5.69
C ASP A 503 -18.55 -11.15 -5.71
N TYR A 504 -19.08 -12.35 -5.96
CA TYR A 504 -18.27 -13.58 -6.03
C TYR A 504 -17.45 -13.67 -7.33
N ALA A 505 -16.26 -14.27 -7.23
CA ALA A 505 -15.38 -14.55 -8.36
C ALA A 505 -16.12 -15.16 -9.57
N SER A 506 -16.01 -14.50 -10.73
CA SER A 506 -16.65 -14.96 -11.96
C SER A 506 -16.01 -16.26 -12.45
N CYS A 507 -16.84 -17.20 -12.91
CA CYS A 507 -16.36 -18.46 -13.44
C CYS A 507 -16.42 -18.52 -14.98
N GLY A 508 -15.33 -18.92 -15.61
CA GLY A 508 -15.33 -19.35 -17.01
C GLY A 508 -16.18 -20.59 -17.21
N ILE A 509 -17.23 -20.48 -18.02
CA ILE A 509 -18.16 -21.58 -18.27
C ILE A 509 -17.73 -22.37 -19.51
N ASP A 510 -17.69 -21.71 -20.67
CA ASP A 510 -17.29 -22.29 -21.96
C ASP A 510 -17.08 -21.17 -23.00
N PHE A 511 -16.87 -21.54 -24.26
CA PHE A 511 -16.81 -20.63 -25.40
C PHE A 511 -18.04 -20.77 -26.32
N THR A 512 -18.31 -19.76 -27.14
CA THR A 512 -19.27 -19.89 -28.25
C THR A 512 -18.73 -20.82 -29.34
N ASP A 513 -19.62 -21.68 -29.88
CA ASP A 513 -19.29 -22.62 -30.94
C ASP A 513 -19.01 -21.96 -32.30
N GLY A 514 -18.69 -22.77 -33.32
CA GLY A 514 -18.52 -22.32 -34.71
C GLY A 514 -19.78 -21.76 -35.40
N ASN A 515 -20.90 -21.65 -34.69
CA ASN A 515 -22.10 -20.89 -35.07
C ASN A 515 -22.30 -19.66 -34.17
N GLY A 516 -21.24 -19.19 -33.50
CA GLY A 516 -21.27 -18.07 -32.56
C GLY A 516 -22.25 -18.26 -31.39
N THR A 517 -22.54 -19.50 -31.01
CA THR A 517 -23.58 -19.83 -30.02
C THR A 517 -23.01 -20.63 -28.85
N TYR A 518 -23.25 -20.18 -27.62
CA TYR A 518 -23.06 -20.97 -26.40
C TYR A 518 -24.40 -21.56 -25.94
N LYS A 519 -24.40 -22.82 -25.49
CA LYS A 519 -25.58 -23.52 -24.93
C LYS A 519 -25.20 -24.36 -23.72
N GLY A 520 -25.74 -24.03 -22.55
CA GLY A 520 -25.56 -24.83 -21.35
C GLY A 520 -26.34 -24.32 -20.15
N ALA A 521 -26.28 -25.07 -19.06
CA ALA A 521 -26.80 -24.63 -17.76
C ALA A 521 -25.81 -23.69 -17.08
N LEU A 522 -26.32 -22.81 -16.23
CA LEU A 522 -25.52 -21.90 -15.40
C LEU A 522 -25.56 -22.34 -13.92
N PRO A 523 -24.62 -21.89 -13.09
CA PRO A 523 -24.76 -21.98 -11.64
C PRO A 523 -26.01 -21.25 -11.12
N ILE A 524 -26.47 -21.60 -9.91
CA ILE A 524 -27.59 -20.91 -9.25
C ILE A 524 -27.10 -19.62 -8.61
N CYS A 525 -27.76 -18.51 -8.93
CA CYS A 525 -27.53 -17.17 -8.38
C CYS A 525 -28.85 -16.41 -8.29
N ALA A 526 -29.38 -16.28 -7.08
CA ALA A 526 -30.67 -15.65 -6.82
C ALA A 526 -30.52 -14.13 -6.57
N GLY A 527 -30.74 -13.32 -7.63
CA GLY A 527 -30.97 -11.87 -7.51
C GLY A 527 -29.91 -10.95 -8.09
N SER A 528 -28.67 -11.42 -8.30
CA SER A 528 -27.51 -10.59 -8.69
C SER A 528 -26.56 -11.28 -9.68
N GLY A 529 -27.05 -12.24 -10.48
CA GLY A 529 -26.23 -12.93 -11.47
C GLY A 529 -25.88 -12.04 -12.66
N TYR A 530 -24.79 -12.33 -13.35
CA TYR A 530 -24.48 -11.76 -14.66
C TYR A 530 -23.70 -12.73 -15.54
N ILE A 531 -23.74 -12.52 -16.85
CA ILE A 531 -22.82 -13.14 -17.81
C ILE A 531 -21.96 -12.05 -18.41
N LYS A 532 -20.64 -12.26 -18.43
CA LYS A 532 -19.67 -11.40 -19.13
C LYS A 532 -19.14 -12.14 -20.35
N LEU A 533 -19.28 -11.52 -21.51
CA LEU A 533 -18.78 -12.01 -22.79
C LEU A 533 -17.50 -11.29 -23.16
N GLU A 534 -16.44 -12.04 -23.43
CA GLU A 534 -15.10 -11.51 -23.69
C GLU A 534 -14.50 -12.13 -24.95
N LYS A 535 -13.86 -11.30 -25.77
CA LYS A 535 -13.06 -11.76 -26.91
C LYS A 535 -12.01 -10.71 -27.28
N GLU A 536 -10.80 -11.16 -27.57
CA GLU A 536 -9.74 -10.28 -28.08
C GLU A 536 -10.20 -9.53 -29.34
N GLY A 537 -9.96 -8.21 -29.37
CA GLY A 537 -10.42 -7.31 -30.44
C GLY A 537 -11.84 -6.75 -30.26
N TYR A 538 -12.57 -7.15 -29.22
CA TYR A 538 -13.92 -6.67 -28.93
C TYR A 538 -14.03 -6.03 -27.55
N MET A 539 -14.91 -5.05 -27.40
CA MET A 539 -15.32 -4.56 -26.08
C MET A 539 -16.15 -5.64 -25.37
N SER A 540 -15.85 -5.92 -24.11
CA SER A 540 -16.59 -6.93 -23.34
C SER A 540 -18.04 -6.48 -23.12
N LYS A 541 -18.95 -7.45 -22.97
CA LYS A 541 -20.36 -7.15 -22.68
C LYS A 541 -20.88 -7.97 -21.52
N ALA A 542 -21.29 -7.29 -20.46
CA ALA A 542 -22.01 -7.88 -19.35
C ALA A 542 -23.53 -7.84 -19.57
N ILE A 543 -24.22 -8.85 -19.04
CA ILE A 543 -25.68 -9.01 -19.09
C ILE A 543 -26.15 -9.47 -17.71
N PRO A 544 -26.92 -8.66 -16.95
CA PRO A 544 -27.47 -9.08 -15.68
C PRO A 544 -28.52 -10.17 -15.89
N LEU A 545 -28.63 -11.10 -14.94
CA LEU A 545 -29.64 -12.16 -14.92
C LEU A 545 -29.86 -12.72 -13.52
N THR A 546 -30.80 -13.66 -13.38
CA THR A 546 -30.99 -14.43 -12.15
C THR A 546 -31.28 -15.88 -12.48
N THR A 547 -30.54 -16.79 -11.86
CA THR A 547 -30.65 -18.24 -12.03
C THR A 547 -31.15 -18.89 -10.74
N ASN A 548 -32.21 -19.67 -10.88
CA ASN A 548 -32.74 -20.54 -9.83
C ASN A 548 -32.69 -21.99 -10.34
N PHE A 549 -32.95 -22.97 -9.47
CA PHE A 549 -32.97 -24.38 -9.87
C PHE A 549 -33.89 -24.60 -11.10
N ASN A 550 -33.33 -25.09 -12.21
CA ASN A 550 -34.01 -25.25 -13.51
C ASN A 550 -34.77 -24.00 -14.04
N SER A 551 -34.41 -22.78 -13.63
CA SER A 551 -35.10 -21.56 -14.05
C SER A 551 -34.15 -20.37 -14.20
N LEU A 552 -34.48 -19.47 -15.11
CA LEU A 552 -33.68 -18.31 -15.51
C LEU A 552 -34.60 -17.12 -15.77
N SER A 553 -34.18 -15.93 -15.37
CA SER A 553 -34.83 -14.67 -15.72
C SER A 553 -33.78 -13.63 -16.06
N ILE A 554 -33.92 -12.98 -17.21
CA ILE A 554 -33.02 -11.96 -17.72
C ILE A 554 -33.82 -10.65 -17.83
N PRO A 555 -33.41 -9.56 -17.14
CA PRO A 555 -34.06 -8.26 -17.27
C PRO A 555 -34.18 -7.82 -18.74
N GLY A 556 -35.32 -7.24 -19.11
CA GLY A 556 -35.63 -6.85 -20.49
C GLY A 556 -36.15 -7.96 -21.41
N TYR A 557 -36.04 -9.24 -21.02
CA TYR A 557 -36.56 -10.37 -21.82
C TYR A 557 -37.88 -10.94 -21.26
N PRO A 558 -38.73 -11.54 -22.10
CA PRO A 558 -39.95 -12.24 -21.65
C PRO A 558 -39.65 -13.33 -20.61
N ALA A 559 -40.52 -13.49 -19.61
CA ALA A 559 -40.37 -14.52 -18.59
C ALA A 559 -40.30 -15.93 -19.20
N GLY A 560 -39.25 -16.69 -18.86
CA GLY A 560 -38.98 -18.01 -19.45
C GLY A 560 -38.20 -17.99 -20.77
N SER A 561 -37.63 -16.84 -21.17
CA SER A 561 -36.68 -16.79 -22.29
C SER A 561 -35.40 -17.54 -21.94
N ASP A 562 -35.10 -18.60 -22.69
CA ASP A 562 -33.90 -19.42 -22.59
C ASP A 562 -32.88 -19.12 -23.72
N SER A 563 -33.18 -18.17 -24.60
CA SER A 563 -32.27 -17.75 -25.66
C SER A 563 -32.19 -16.23 -25.79
N ILE A 564 -30.96 -15.72 -25.91
CA ILE A 564 -30.66 -14.30 -26.09
C ILE A 564 -29.72 -14.09 -27.28
N GLY A 565 -29.91 -12.98 -27.99
CA GLY A 565 -28.95 -12.46 -28.95
C GLY A 565 -28.19 -11.31 -28.32
N VAL A 566 -26.86 -11.30 -28.44
CA VAL A 566 -25.98 -10.29 -27.86
C VAL A 566 -25.13 -9.69 -28.95
N ILE A 567 -25.04 -8.37 -29.00
CA ILE A 567 -24.13 -7.67 -29.90
C ILE A 567 -22.84 -7.38 -29.12
N LEU A 568 -21.72 -7.83 -29.67
CA LEU A 568 -20.37 -7.56 -29.16
C LEU A 568 -19.70 -6.59 -30.13
N GLU A 569 -19.26 -5.43 -29.62
CA GLU A 569 -18.73 -4.37 -30.46
C GLU A 569 -17.22 -4.56 -30.70
N PRO A 570 -16.77 -4.75 -31.96
CA PRO A 570 -15.33 -4.77 -32.24
C PRO A 570 -14.74 -3.39 -32.02
N TYR A 571 -13.53 -3.31 -31.49
CA TYR A 571 -12.78 -2.04 -31.46
C TYR A 571 -12.44 -1.62 -32.89
N ARG A 572 -12.66 -0.34 -33.20
CA ARG A 572 -12.29 0.28 -34.46
C ARG A 572 -11.17 1.28 -34.17
N GLU A 573 -10.10 1.22 -34.95
CA GLU A 573 -8.91 2.07 -34.80
C GLU A 573 -8.98 3.23 -35.81
N LEU A 574 -8.98 4.47 -35.30
CA LEU A 574 -8.99 5.69 -36.11
C LEU A 574 -7.71 6.50 -35.91
N ASN A 575 -7.21 7.13 -36.96
CA ASN A 575 -6.06 8.05 -36.87
C ASN A 575 -6.54 9.44 -36.41
N ALA A 576 -6.14 9.85 -35.21
CA ALA A 576 -6.55 11.12 -34.62
C ALA A 576 -5.63 12.28 -35.06
N ASN A 577 -6.26 13.35 -35.53
CA ASN A 577 -5.64 14.65 -35.82
C ASN A 577 -6.17 15.70 -34.83
N LEU A 578 -5.42 16.77 -34.59
CA LEU A 578 -5.86 17.89 -33.75
C LEU A 578 -5.77 19.23 -34.47
N PHE A 579 -6.85 20.00 -34.38
CA PHE A 579 -6.92 21.36 -34.90
C PHE A 579 -7.34 22.36 -33.82
N ALA A 580 -6.73 23.53 -33.81
CA ALA A 580 -7.13 24.66 -32.98
C ALA A 580 -7.94 25.67 -33.81
N TYR A 581 -9.12 26.03 -33.31
CA TYR A 581 -9.87 27.19 -33.77
C TYR A 581 -9.43 28.43 -33.00
N LYS A 582 -8.91 29.44 -33.70
CA LYS A 582 -8.45 30.67 -33.06
C LYS A 582 -9.63 31.61 -32.83
N MET A 583 -9.99 31.81 -31.56
CA MET A 583 -10.92 32.86 -31.13
C MET A 583 -10.27 34.22 -31.37
N THR A 584 -11.07 35.23 -31.76
CA THR A 584 -10.54 36.56 -32.10
C THR A 584 -10.84 37.61 -31.04
N GLN A 585 -11.97 37.47 -30.36
CA GLN A 585 -12.46 38.30 -29.24
C GLN A 585 -13.30 37.38 -28.34
N PRO A 586 -13.49 37.71 -27.05
CA PRO A 586 -14.45 37.03 -26.18
C PRO A 586 -15.77 36.79 -26.90
N ASP A 587 -16.39 35.64 -26.64
CA ASP A 587 -17.68 35.26 -27.22
C ASP A 587 -17.76 35.15 -28.76
N SER A 588 -16.64 35.29 -29.49
CA SER A 588 -16.62 35.30 -30.97
C SER A 588 -15.69 34.23 -31.58
N CYS A 589 -16.31 33.14 -32.06
CA CYS A 589 -15.60 32.03 -32.72
C CYS A 589 -16.00 31.87 -34.19
N CYS A 590 -15.12 31.47 -35.10
CA CYS A 590 -13.65 31.49 -35.05
C CYS A 590 -13.13 31.71 -36.48
N SER A 591 -11.93 32.25 -36.63
CA SER A 591 -11.35 32.61 -37.94
C SER A 591 -10.71 31.42 -38.67
N GLY A 592 -11.46 30.32 -38.79
CA GLY A 592 -10.99 29.04 -39.32
C GLY A 592 -10.23 28.19 -38.29
N SER A 593 -10.09 26.90 -38.59
CA SER A 593 -9.23 25.97 -37.86
C SER A 593 -7.90 25.76 -38.58
N GLY A 594 -6.86 25.43 -37.82
CA GLY A 594 -5.57 25.00 -38.34
C GLY A 594 -4.89 24.06 -37.36
N ALA A 595 -3.79 23.42 -37.78
CA ALA A 595 -2.98 22.62 -36.86
C ALA A 595 -2.45 23.50 -35.70
N ILE A 596 -2.19 22.88 -34.55
CA ILE A 596 -1.52 23.54 -33.44
C ILE A 596 -0.12 24.03 -33.85
N ASN A 597 0.34 25.14 -33.27
CA ASN A 597 1.58 25.81 -33.63
C ASN A 597 2.81 25.07 -33.05
N SER A 598 4.03 25.34 -33.55
CA SER A 598 5.25 24.62 -33.16
C SER A 598 5.76 24.86 -31.72
N ASN A 599 4.99 25.60 -30.93
CA ASN A 599 5.18 25.93 -29.53
C ASN A 599 3.96 25.52 -28.69
N GLU A 600 3.06 24.71 -29.24
CA GLU A 600 1.83 24.28 -28.59
C GLU A 600 1.82 22.76 -28.39
N ARG A 601 1.28 22.33 -27.26
CA ARG A 601 1.03 20.91 -26.95
C ARG A 601 -0.39 20.76 -26.42
N ALA A 602 -1.03 19.63 -26.68
CA ALA A 602 -2.38 19.37 -26.21
C ALA A 602 -2.50 17.99 -25.58
N LEU A 603 -3.18 17.94 -24.44
CA LEU A 603 -3.53 16.73 -23.72
C LEU A 603 -5.00 16.43 -23.98
N ILE A 604 -5.36 15.20 -24.34
CA ILE A 604 -6.75 14.82 -24.61
C ILE A 604 -7.07 13.48 -23.92
N THR A 605 -8.12 13.46 -23.09
CA THR A 605 -8.77 12.24 -22.62
C THR A 605 -10.11 12.05 -23.30
N ILE A 606 -10.42 10.80 -23.66
CA ILE A 606 -11.67 10.39 -24.30
C ILE A 606 -12.18 9.17 -23.53
N ASN A 607 -13.27 9.34 -22.78
CA ASN A 607 -13.83 8.30 -21.91
C ASN A 607 -15.21 7.90 -22.44
N ARG A 608 -15.47 6.61 -22.66
CA ARG A 608 -16.80 6.15 -23.08
C ARG A 608 -17.76 6.17 -21.90
N VAL A 609 -18.91 6.82 -22.08
CA VAL A 609 -19.99 6.81 -21.08
C VAL A 609 -20.57 5.38 -21.01
N LYS A 610 -20.55 4.78 -19.81
CA LYS A 610 -21.11 3.44 -19.58
C LYS A 610 -22.62 3.44 -19.81
N ALA A 611 -23.09 2.53 -20.65
CA ALA A 611 -24.53 2.33 -20.88
C ALA A 611 -25.19 1.47 -19.79
N ASP A 612 -24.39 0.72 -19.02
CA ASP A 612 -24.81 -0.15 -17.92
C ASP A 612 -23.69 -0.24 -16.86
N VAL A 613 -24.04 -0.48 -15.60
CA VAL A 613 -23.08 -0.51 -14.47
C VAL A 613 -22.07 -1.66 -14.55
N TYR A 614 -22.37 -2.72 -15.29
CA TYR A 614 -21.48 -3.87 -15.48
C TYR A 614 -20.59 -3.75 -16.74
N GLU A 615 -20.63 -2.62 -17.45
CA GLU A 615 -19.80 -2.36 -18.63
C GLU A 615 -18.39 -1.88 -18.24
N GLU A 616 -17.36 -2.45 -18.88
CA GLU A 616 -15.96 -2.05 -18.64
C GLU A 616 -15.69 -0.62 -19.12
N GLU A 617 -14.65 -0.01 -18.52
CA GLU A 617 -14.21 1.33 -18.91
C GLU A 617 -13.39 1.30 -20.19
N LEU A 618 -13.78 2.16 -21.14
CA LEU A 618 -13.00 2.44 -22.34
C LEU A 618 -12.51 3.89 -22.27
N ASN A 619 -11.32 4.04 -21.68
CA ASN A 619 -10.64 5.32 -21.54
C ASN A 619 -9.48 5.36 -22.54
N GLN A 620 -9.30 6.50 -23.22
CA GLN A 620 -8.25 6.72 -24.21
C GLN A 620 -7.53 8.05 -23.92
N PHE A 621 -6.22 8.08 -24.14
CA PHE A 621 -5.37 9.23 -23.82
C PHE A 621 -4.45 9.54 -25.00
N LEU A 622 -4.47 10.79 -25.46
CA LEU A 622 -3.67 11.27 -26.59
C LEU A 622 -2.90 12.54 -26.17
N MET A 623 -1.67 12.69 -26.68
CA MET A 623 -0.84 13.88 -26.47
C MET A 623 -0.28 14.36 -27.79
N PHE A 624 -0.74 15.52 -28.26
CA PHE A 624 -0.28 16.15 -29.49
C PHE A 624 0.80 17.20 -29.20
N ASP A 625 1.84 17.26 -30.03
CA ASP A 625 2.92 18.24 -29.96
C ASP A 625 3.08 18.90 -31.33
N GLY A 626 2.84 20.21 -31.42
CA GLY A 626 2.91 20.94 -32.67
C GLY A 626 4.33 21.17 -33.18
N SER A 627 5.35 20.97 -32.35
CA SER A 627 6.76 21.00 -32.79
C SER A 627 7.14 19.78 -33.63
N ASP A 628 6.38 18.68 -33.48
CA ASP A 628 6.63 17.43 -34.18
C ASP A 628 6.11 17.50 -35.63
N SER A 629 6.93 18.09 -36.50
CA SER A 629 6.69 18.09 -37.96
C SER A 629 6.77 16.70 -38.62
N SER A 630 6.99 15.62 -37.85
CA SER A 630 6.96 14.26 -38.40
C SER A 630 5.51 13.76 -38.55
N TYR A 631 5.10 13.58 -39.81
CA TYR A 631 3.88 12.89 -40.22
C TYR A 631 3.86 11.37 -39.85
N ASP A 632 4.70 10.94 -38.91
CA ASP A 632 5.09 9.54 -38.67
C ASP A 632 4.61 9.00 -37.29
N ARG A 633 3.86 9.82 -36.53
CA ARG A 633 3.08 9.39 -35.36
C ARG A 633 1.58 9.54 -35.62
N THR A 634 1.00 8.53 -36.25
CA THR A 634 -0.46 8.36 -36.27
C THR A 634 -0.95 8.06 -34.85
N HIS A 635 -1.65 9.01 -34.24
CA HIS A 635 -2.28 8.81 -32.94
C HIS A 635 -3.49 7.89 -33.09
N THR A 636 -3.32 6.60 -32.84
CA THR A 636 -4.39 5.61 -33.02
C THR A 636 -5.35 5.61 -31.84
N LEU A 637 -6.62 5.92 -32.09
CA LEU A 637 -7.69 5.96 -31.10
C LEU A 637 -8.60 4.73 -31.27
N LYS A 638 -8.83 3.97 -30.19
CA LYS A 638 -9.75 2.81 -30.18
C LYS A 638 -11.13 3.23 -29.73
N LEU A 639 -12.12 3.14 -30.63
CA LEU A 639 -13.51 3.46 -30.35
C LEU A 639 -14.44 2.27 -30.63
N VAL A 640 -15.56 2.27 -29.95
CA VAL A 640 -16.80 1.54 -30.31
C VAL A 640 -17.98 2.53 -30.36
N PRO A 641 -19.15 2.16 -30.90
CA PRO A 641 -20.31 3.04 -30.89
C PRO A 641 -20.76 3.42 -29.47
N GLY A 642 -21.10 4.70 -29.26
CA GLY A 642 -21.56 5.19 -27.95
C GLY A 642 -21.40 6.69 -27.76
N GLU A 643 -21.76 7.14 -26.56
CA GLU A 643 -21.50 8.49 -26.06
C GLU A 643 -20.13 8.53 -25.38
N TYR A 644 -19.42 9.64 -25.55
CA TYR A 644 -18.08 9.87 -25.02
C TYR A 644 -18.00 11.23 -24.34
N GLU A 645 -17.35 11.24 -23.19
CA GLU A 645 -16.77 12.42 -22.60
C GLU A 645 -15.43 12.73 -23.31
N ILE A 646 -15.17 14.00 -23.62
CA ILE A 646 -13.89 14.44 -24.19
C ILE A 646 -13.40 15.66 -23.42
N ASN A 647 -12.24 15.55 -22.78
CA ASN A 647 -11.57 16.67 -22.14
C ASN A 647 -10.24 16.92 -22.86
N ALA A 648 -10.01 18.15 -23.31
CA ALA A 648 -8.77 18.54 -23.96
C ALA A 648 -8.24 19.85 -23.36
N ILE A 649 -6.94 19.90 -23.07
CA ILE A 649 -6.26 21.12 -22.61
C ILE A 649 -5.15 21.46 -23.60
N LEU A 650 -5.18 22.69 -24.12
CA LEU A 650 -4.15 23.25 -25.00
C LEU A 650 -3.17 24.09 -24.18
N PHE A 651 -1.89 23.82 -24.30
CA PHE A 651 -0.78 24.57 -23.71
C PHE A 651 -0.01 25.32 -24.80
N ASP A 652 0.48 26.50 -24.46
CA ASP A 652 1.45 27.27 -25.24
C ASP A 652 2.75 27.38 -24.43
N ASP A 653 3.79 26.68 -24.89
CA ASP A 653 5.11 26.62 -24.26
C ASP A 653 5.93 27.91 -24.42
N ALA A 654 5.53 28.82 -25.32
CA ALA A 654 6.10 30.17 -25.34
C ALA A 654 5.50 31.06 -24.25
N GLY A 655 4.27 30.72 -23.81
CA GLY A 655 3.58 31.40 -22.72
C GLY A 655 3.23 32.86 -23.00
N PHE A 656 2.99 33.62 -21.93
CA PHE A 656 2.83 35.08 -22.02
C PHE A 656 3.43 35.82 -20.82
N THR A 657 3.51 37.16 -20.95
CA THR A 657 4.05 38.05 -19.92
C THR A 657 3.09 39.23 -19.71
N ILE A 658 2.63 39.43 -18.47
CA ILE A 658 1.92 40.65 -18.05
C ILE A 658 2.95 41.60 -17.40
N PRO A 659 3.15 42.82 -17.91
CA PRO A 659 4.08 43.77 -17.32
C PRO A 659 3.60 44.31 -15.96
N ALA A 660 4.55 44.69 -15.11
CA ALA A 660 4.24 45.34 -13.83
C ALA A 660 3.53 46.69 -14.04
N ASN A 661 2.61 47.04 -13.13
CA ASN A 661 1.76 48.22 -13.21
C ASN A 661 0.69 48.18 -14.32
N CYS A 662 0.21 46.98 -14.67
CA CYS A 662 -1.00 46.82 -15.46
C CYS A 662 -2.20 47.46 -14.74
N LYS A 663 -3.21 47.95 -15.47
CA LYS A 663 -4.41 48.59 -14.89
C LYS A 663 -5.67 48.13 -15.60
N HIS A 664 -6.56 47.45 -14.88
CA HIS A 664 -7.92 47.19 -15.32
C HIS A 664 -8.78 48.46 -15.13
N ILE A 665 -9.67 48.76 -16.08
CA ILE A 665 -10.61 49.89 -16.00
C ILE A 665 -11.96 49.42 -16.53
N CYS A 666 -12.93 49.20 -15.64
CA CYS A 666 -14.31 48.94 -16.05
C CYS A 666 -14.90 50.19 -16.74
N GLU A 667 -15.54 50.02 -17.90
CA GLU A 667 -16.27 51.12 -18.56
C GLU A 667 -17.53 51.52 -17.77
N GLU A 668 -17.44 52.55 -16.93
CA GLU A 668 -18.61 53.33 -16.53
C GLU A 668 -19.28 53.93 -17.78
N GLY A 669 -20.46 53.43 -18.20
CA GLY A 669 -21.19 54.16 -19.25
C GLY A 669 -22.51 53.65 -19.82
N LEU A 670 -22.80 52.33 -19.84
CA LEU A 670 -23.91 51.84 -20.70
C LEU A 670 -25.00 50.98 -20.06
N ASN A 671 -24.89 50.56 -18.79
CA ASN A 671 -25.96 49.83 -18.11
C ASN A 671 -26.17 50.33 -16.65
N PRO A 672 -27.37 50.80 -16.25
CA PRO A 672 -27.61 51.34 -14.89
C PRO A 672 -27.59 50.33 -13.73
N PHE A 673 -27.08 49.12 -13.96
CA PHE A 673 -27.16 47.97 -13.04
C PHE A 673 -25.84 47.17 -12.96
N SER A 674 -24.74 47.66 -13.53
CA SER A 674 -23.40 47.08 -13.32
C SER A 674 -22.76 47.69 -12.08
N ASP A 675 -22.71 46.94 -10.98
CA ASP A 675 -21.87 47.28 -9.83
C ASP A 675 -20.40 47.04 -10.20
N CYS A 676 -19.66 48.13 -10.43
CA CYS A 676 -18.20 48.14 -10.45
C CYS A 676 -17.77 49.25 -9.50
N ASP A 677 -17.32 48.88 -8.30
CA ASP A 677 -16.78 49.83 -7.34
C ASP A 677 -15.33 50.18 -7.71
N ALA A 678 -14.86 51.35 -7.27
CA ALA A 678 -13.48 51.82 -7.54
C ALA A 678 -12.37 51.02 -6.80
N ALA A 679 -12.67 49.79 -6.36
CA ALA A 679 -11.77 48.86 -5.70
C ALA A 679 -11.13 47.85 -6.66
N ASP A 680 -11.67 47.68 -7.87
CA ASP A 680 -11.25 46.64 -8.83
C ASP A 680 -10.02 47.00 -9.68
N GLU A 681 -9.22 48.01 -9.26
CA GLU A 681 -7.91 48.28 -9.85
C GLU A 681 -6.87 47.21 -9.45
N TRP A 682 -6.93 46.03 -10.08
CA TRP A 682 -5.85 45.05 -9.95
C TRP A 682 -4.60 45.52 -10.69
N ILE A 683 -3.60 45.91 -9.92
CA ILE A 683 -2.30 46.35 -10.41
C ILE A 683 -1.25 45.31 -9.97
N PRO A 684 -0.75 44.45 -10.87
CA PRO A 684 0.29 43.49 -10.51
C PRO A 684 1.57 44.26 -10.13
N PRO A 685 2.08 44.11 -8.89
CA PRO A 685 3.18 44.91 -8.37
C PRO A 685 4.53 44.55 -9.01
N GLN A 686 4.59 43.41 -9.71
CA GLN A 686 5.73 42.91 -10.44
C GLN A 686 5.27 42.29 -11.77
N LYS A 687 6.21 42.05 -12.68
CA LYS A 687 5.95 41.38 -13.96
C LYS A 687 5.56 39.92 -13.68
N ILE A 688 4.48 39.44 -14.30
CA ILE A 688 4.03 38.06 -14.21
C ILE A 688 4.40 37.35 -15.52
N GLU A 689 5.08 36.21 -15.43
CA GLU A 689 5.38 35.32 -16.55
C GLU A 689 4.64 34.01 -16.34
N MET A 690 3.90 33.56 -17.36
CA MET A 690 3.22 32.27 -17.35
C MET A 690 3.75 31.46 -18.54
N ILE A 691 4.74 30.60 -18.27
CA ILE A 691 5.46 29.80 -19.27
C ILE A 691 5.67 28.38 -18.69
N PRO A 692 5.03 27.34 -19.25
CA PRO A 692 3.99 27.38 -20.27
C PRO A 692 2.70 28.06 -19.75
N SER A 693 1.83 28.51 -20.67
CA SER A 693 0.48 28.98 -20.33
C SER A 693 -0.59 28.05 -20.87
N MET A 694 -1.69 27.86 -20.14
CA MET A 694 -2.92 27.32 -20.74
C MET A 694 -3.44 28.29 -21.79
N ALA A 695 -3.72 27.76 -22.98
CA ALA A 695 -4.10 28.52 -24.17
C ALA A 695 -5.51 28.17 -24.67
N GLY A 696 -6.23 27.30 -23.97
CA GLY A 696 -7.61 26.90 -24.29
C GLY A 696 -7.80 25.38 -24.17
N GLY A 697 -8.79 24.84 -24.90
CA GLY A 697 -9.16 23.43 -24.77
C GLY A 697 -10.50 23.08 -25.42
N VAL A 698 -11.08 21.96 -25.03
CA VAL A 698 -12.51 21.64 -25.19
C VAL A 698 -12.95 20.72 -24.04
N ASN A 699 -14.21 20.82 -23.64
CA ASN A 699 -14.85 19.94 -22.67
C ASN A 699 -16.23 19.52 -23.18
N PHE A 700 -16.39 18.24 -23.56
CA PHE A 700 -17.66 17.60 -23.87
C PHE A 700 -18.03 16.64 -22.74
N ASN A 701 -19.01 17.03 -21.92
CA ASN A 701 -19.43 16.33 -20.71
C ASN A 701 -20.97 16.40 -20.56
N LEU A 702 -21.51 16.09 -19.38
CA LEU A 702 -22.95 16.16 -19.10
C LEU A 702 -23.55 17.58 -19.24
N ASN A 703 -22.77 18.63 -18.93
CA ASN A 703 -23.19 20.04 -19.03
C ASN A 703 -23.14 20.56 -20.47
N THR A 704 -22.13 20.14 -21.25
CA THR A 704 -21.84 20.65 -22.61
C THR A 704 -22.27 19.71 -23.75
N SER A 705 -22.96 18.62 -23.41
CA SER A 705 -23.31 17.47 -24.24
C SER A 705 -22.15 16.52 -24.57
N TYR A 706 -22.38 15.22 -24.40
CA TYR A 706 -21.43 14.17 -24.79
C TYR A 706 -21.30 14.07 -26.31
N TRP A 707 -20.11 13.70 -26.78
CA TRP A 707 -19.90 13.37 -28.19
C TRP A 707 -20.45 11.98 -28.51
N PHE A 708 -21.43 11.89 -29.40
CA PHE A 708 -21.96 10.61 -29.89
C PHE A 708 -21.22 10.11 -31.13
N ALA A 709 -20.43 9.04 -30.95
CA ALA A 709 -19.75 8.35 -32.04
C ALA A 709 -20.67 7.26 -32.63
N SER A 710 -21.31 7.56 -33.77
CA SER A 710 -22.21 6.61 -34.44
C SER A 710 -21.45 5.47 -35.13
N SER A 711 -21.99 4.25 -35.11
CA SER A 711 -21.35 3.09 -35.80
C SER A 711 -21.07 3.40 -37.26
N SER A 712 -22.03 3.95 -38.01
CA SER A 712 -21.84 4.31 -39.43
C SER A 712 -20.68 5.27 -39.68
N ALA A 713 -20.35 6.16 -38.74
CA ALA A 713 -19.19 7.03 -38.87
C ALA A 713 -17.90 6.25 -38.58
N ILE A 714 -17.84 5.53 -37.46
CA ILE A 714 -16.65 4.78 -37.05
C ILE A 714 -16.34 3.61 -38.02
N ASP A 715 -17.34 2.97 -38.61
CA ASP A 715 -17.21 1.85 -39.56
C ASP A 715 -16.72 2.28 -40.96
N SER A 716 -16.85 3.57 -41.30
CA SER A 716 -16.53 4.07 -42.65
C SER A 716 -15.37 5.07 -42.70
N GLY A 717 -14.99 5.65 -41.57
CA GLY A 717 -13.84 6.52 -41.48
C GLY A 717 -12.54 5.81 -41.15
N GLU A 718 -11.42 6.39 -41.59
CA GLU A 718 -10.06 5.98 -41.22
C GLU A 718 -9.40 7.01 -40.29
N ASN A 719 -9.99 8.20 -40.17
CA ASN A 719 -9.44 9.35 -39.45
C ASN A 719 -10.49 10.02 -38.57
N ILE A 720 -10.05 10.68 -37.51
CA ILE A 720 -10.86 11.54 -36.65
C ILE A 720 -10.15 12.87 -36.43
N ASP A 721 -10.80 13.97 -36.82
CA ASP A 721 -10.34 15.32 -36.48
C ASP A 721 -10.96 15.74 -35.14
N LEU A 722 -10.10 16.01 -34.17
CA LEU A 722 -10.41 16.60 -32.87
C LEU A 722 -10.18 18.11 -32.94
N TYR A 723 -10.97 18.88 -32.19
CA TYR A 723 -10.97 20.34 -32.25
C TYR A 723 -10.93 20.95 -30.85
N VAL A 724 -10.08 21.97 -30.67
CA VAL A 724 -9.99 22.79 -29.45
C VAL A 724 -10.20 24.27 -29.80
N VAL A 725 -10.72 25.07 -28.87
CA VAL A 725 -10.66 26.52 -28.98
C VAL A 725 -9.31 27.01 -28.43
N LYS A 726 -8.58 27.82 -29.20
CA LYS A 726 -7.46 28.63 -28.68
C LYS A 726 -8.01 29.99 -28.25
N VAL A 727 -7.96 30.23 -26.94
CA VAL A 727 -8.24 31.51 -26.31
C VAL A 727 -7.07 32.46 -26.59
N PRO A 728 -7.31 33.75 -26.89
CA PRO A 728 -6.21 34.69 -27.10
C PRO A 728 -5.42 34.93 -25.82
N THR A 729 -4.14 35.24 -25.94
CA THR A 729 -3.29 35.62 -24.82
C THR A 729 -3.86 36.86 -24.11
N PRO A 730 -4.04 36.85 -22.78
CA PRO A 730 -4.54 38.01 -22.03
C PRO A 730 -3.71 39.26 -22.28
N THR A 731 -4.39 40.40 -22.41
CA THR A 731 -3.79 41.69 -22.78
C THR A 731 -3.78 42.66 -21.61
N CYS A 732 -2.76 43.52 -21.56
CA CYS A 732 -2.61 44.48 -20.48
C CYS A 732 -3.12 45.88 -20.91
N ILE A 733 -4.28 46.28 -20.36
CA ILE A 733 -4.94 47.60 -20.43
C ILE A 733 -5.71 47.93 -21.73
N ASP A 734 -6.98 48.33 -21.57
CA ASP A 734 -7.92 48.80 -22.61
C ASP A 734 -7.49 50.00 -23.47
N TYR A 735 -6.36 50.67 -23.20
CA TYR A 735 -6.05 51.97 -23.83
C TYR A 735 -5.20 51.92 -25.11
N ASP A 736 -4.67 50.75 -25.49
CA ASP A 736 -4.10 50.50 -26.84
C ASP A 736 -4.96 49.52 -27.66
N CYS A 737 -6.12 49.11 -27.13
CA CYS A 737 -7.12 48.33 -27.86
C CYS A 737 -7.91 49.23 -28.83
N GLU A 738 -7.34 49.51 -30.01
CA GLU A 738 -8.19 49.77 -31.17
C GLU A 738 -9.17 48.59 -31.31
N LEU A 739 -10.47 48.91 -31.30
CA LEU A 739 -11.59 47.97 -31.21
C LEU A 739 -11.37 46.63 -31.96
N PRO A 740 -11.82 45.47 -31.40
CA PRO A 740 -12.68 45.34 -30.21
C PRO A 740 -12.17 44.39 -29.09
N VAL A 741 -12.39 44.80 -27.84
CA VAL A 741 -12.41 44.02 -26.58
C VAL A 741 -11.06 43.57 -26.00
N CYS A 742 -10.76 44.03 -24.77
CA CYS A 742 -9.68 43.48 -23.93
C CYS A 742 -9.99 42.07 -23.45
N ILE A 743 -8.94 41.26 -23.29
CA ILE A 743 -9.05 39.85 -22.93
C ILE A 743 -8.38 39.67 -21.59
N GLY A 744 -9.19 39.48 -20.54
CA GLY A 744 -8.71 39.18 -19.20
C GLY A 744 -8.31 37.71 -19.03
N MET A 745 -7.78 37.37 -17.86
CA MET A 745 -7.32 36.00 -17.58
C MET A 745 -8.49 35.03 -17.33
N GLU A 746 -9.65 35.55 -16.92
CA GLU A 746 -10.91 34.82 -16.74
C GLU A 746 -11.38 34.13 -18.02
N GLU A 747 -11.08 34.67 -19.20
CA GLU A 747 -11.41 34.05 -20.48
C GLU A 747 -10.68 32.70 -20.68
N ILE A 748 -9.52 32.47 -20.04
CA ILE A 748 -8.84 31.15 -20.08
C ILE A 748 -9.63 30.10 -19.27
N ALA A 749 -10.36 30.51 -18.23
CA ALA A 749 -11.16 29.60 -17.40
C ALA A 749 -12.50 29.18 -18.05
N LYS A 750 -12.96 29.91 -19.07
CA LYS A 750 -14.26 29.71 -19.75
C LYS A 750 -14.28 28.59 -20.80
N VAL A 751 -13.35 27.64 -20.73
CA VAL A 751 -13.27 26.53 -21.72
C VAL A 751 -14.58 25.74 -21.80
N GLU A 752 -15.27 25.50 -20.67
CA GLU A 752 -16.56 24.81 -20.66
C GLU A 752 -17.66 25.64 -21.36
N GLU A 753 -17.78 26.94 -21.03
CA GLU A 753 -18.73 27.87 -21.69
C GLU A 753 -18.49 27.96 -23.20
N TYR A 754 -17.23 28.01 -23.65
CA TYR A 754 -16.89 28.01 -25.07
C TYR A 754 -17.14 26.67 -25.75
N SER A 755 -17.07 25.55 -25.01
CA SER A 755 -17.32 24.22 -25.55
C SER A 755 -18.81 24.03 -25.85
N GLU A 756 -19.69 24.50 -24.97
CA GLU A 756 -21.14 24.60 -25.23
C GLU A 756 -21.41 25.57 -26.40
N LYS A 757 -20.90 26.81 -26.30
CA LYS A 757 -21.21 27.90 -27.24
C LYS A 757 -20.74 27.64 -28.67
N PHE A 758 -19.63 26.91 -28.83
CA PHE A 758 -19.02 26.60 -30.12
C PHE A 758 -19.04 25.09 -30.42
N GLU A 759 -19.96 24.34 -29.79
CA GLU A 759 -20.17 22.91 -30.01
C GLU A 759 -20.10 22.52 -31.50
N PRO A 760 -20.84 23.14 -32.46
CA PRO A 760 -20.86 22.70 -33.85
C PRO A 760 -19.51 22.81 -34.60
N GLN A 761 -18.62 23.67 -34.10
CA GLN A 761 -17.25 23.84 -34.59
C GLN A 761 -16.33 22.81 -33.93
N LEU A 762 -16.52 22.57 -32.63
CA LEU A 762 -15.64 21.76 -31.78
C LEU A 762 -15.98 20.26 -31.78
N THR A 763 -17.19 19.84 -32.21
CA THR A 763 -17.57 18.42 -32.29
C THR A 763 -16.57 17.65 -33.16
N PRO A 764 -16.01 16.52 -32.67
CA PRO A 764 -15.14 15.66 -33.47
C PRO A 764 -15.77 15.18 -34.77
N ARG A 765 -14.94 15.02 -35.81
CA ARG A 765 -15.39 14.63 -37.15
C ARG A 765 -14.63 13.41 -37.65
N ILE A 766 -15.34 12.31 -37.88
CA ILE A 766 -14.82 11.06 -38.47
C ILE A 766 -15.07 11.08 -39.98
N TYR A 767 -14.11 10.63 -40.79
CA TYR A 767 -14.17 10.61 -42.27
C TYR A 767 -13.20 9.60 -42.91
#